data_AF-A0A2K8C684-F1
#
_entry.id   AF-A0A2K8C684-F1
#
_cell.length_a   1.000
_cell.length_b   1.000
_cell.length_c   1.000
_cell.angle_alpha   90.00
_cell.angle_beta   90.00
_cell.angle_gamma   90.00
#
_symmetry.space_group_name_H-M   'P 1'
#
loop_
_entity.id
_entity.type
_entity.pdbx_description
1 polymer ?
#
loop_
_entity_poly.entity_id
_entity_poly.type
_entity_poly.pdbx_seq_one_letter_code
_entity_poly.pdbx_strand_id
1 'polypeptide(L)'
;GAMFTNCVAFMPGLFGLLSRTRKESHVALKVIMDLIALACQLTGFVVWPIVEYNKNPDVWRTWIIPAAIFLTSFGWWENYVDKNSKFSTIKYFGRIKERLWKTRYFCYIFASLWKILIFFAIMVLSMGTRLDNFSTVFDLRTAFSSHSINVTEVRERLPGLLVPDSSTVAPLEHTQPIPSEQGTPIYVFLIQVFTAWLCYIFGKFACKICIQGFSFAFPINLTIPVSISLLITACGLRFDHACSFQVIPEYLFWECKNGDILNDFLNNDYAWVWLFWLLSQTWITLHIWTPKCERLASTEKLFVTPMYNSLLIDQSIALNRRRDDEGDVKTEDLNLGADDHENEVSQYYETISIHTDSSNNNASKIKSSDQITRIYATATMWHENEEEMIEMLKSILRMDEDQSARRVAQKYLKIVDLDYYEFETHIFFDDAFEISDDNEDENVVNQFVKLLVNLMDDAATHVHQTNIRIRPPKKYPAPYGGRLVWTLPGKTKIVAHLKDKSKIRHKKRWSQVMYMYYLLGFKLMDQPISVDRKEVIAENTFLLTLDGDIDFTPSAVALLIDLVKKNTNLGAACGRIHPVGSGLMIRYQMFEYAIGHWLQKSTEHMIGCVLCSPGCFSLFRGKALMDDNVMAKYTTKSSQARHYVQYD
;
A
#
# COMPACT_ATOMS: atom_id res chain seq x y z
N GLY A 1 -3.42 -21.80 -26.69
CA GLY A 1 -2.35 -21.38 -25.76
C GLY A 1 -2.84 -20.39 -24.73
N ALA A 2 -3.04 -19.13 -25.10
CA ALA A 2 -3.40 -18.02 -24.19
C ALA A 2 -4.67 -18.26 -23.34
N MET A 3 -5.64 -19.04 -23.81
CA MET A 3 -6.84 -19.35 -23.03
C MET A 3 -6.56 -20.34 -21.87
N PHE A 4 -5.60 -21.26 -22.02
CA PHE A 4 -5.29 -22.27 -21.02
C PHE A 4 -4.60 -21.72 -19.78
N THR A 5 -4.00 -20.53 -19.88
CA THR A 5 -3.35 -19.90 -18.74
C THR A 5 -4.37 -19.58 -17.64
N ASN A 6 -5.63 -19.31 -17.99
CA ASN A 6 -6.74 -19.15 -17.03
C ASN A 6 -7.05 -20.43 -16.22
N CYS A 7 -6.65 -21.61 -16.72
CA CYS A 7 -6.96 -22.91 -16.11
C CYS A 7 -5.92 -23.34 -15.05
N VAL A 8 -4.90 -22.51 -14.81
CA VAL A 8 -3.79 -22.80 -13.89
C VAL A 8 -4.20 -22.61 -12.42
N ALA A 9 -5.38 -22.07 -12.14
CA ALA A 9 -5.84 -21.75 -10.78
C ALA A 9 -6.50 -22.92 -10.02
N PHE A 10 -6.53 -24.14 -10.57
CA PHE A 10 -7.22 -25.30 -9.99
C PHE A 10 -6.79 -25.65 -8.55
N MET A 11 -5.51 -25.93 -8.29
CA MET A 11 -4.99 -26.28 -6.95
C MET A 11 -5.11 -25.11 -5.95
N PRO A 12 -4.81 -23.85 -6.30
CA PRO A 12 -5.16 -22.69 -5.50
C PRO A 12 -6.64 -22.65 -5.10
N GLY A 13 -7.56 -22.86 -6.04
CA GLY A 13 -8.99 -22.93 -5.77
C GLY A 13 -9.36 -24.08 -4.81
N LEU A 14 -8.74 -25.25 -4.99
CA LEU A 14 -9.01 -26.43 -4.15
C LEU A 14 -8.52 -26.22 -2.72
N PHE A 15 -7.31 -25.71 -2.54
CA PHE A 15 -6.80 -25.37 -1.22
C PHE A 15 -7.59 -24.23 -0.59
N GLY A 16 -7.98 -23.23 -1.36
CA GLY A 16 -8.83 -22.12 -0.91
C GLY A 16 -10.16 -22.60 -0.34
N LEU A 17 -10.84 -23.51 -1.06
CA LEU A 17 -12.10 -24.14 -0.64
C LEU A 17 -11.91 -24.90 0.68
N LEU A 18 -10.89 -25.76 0.75
CA LEU A 18 -10.66 -26.63 1.90
C LEU A 18 -10.08 -25.86 3.11
N SER A 19 -9.52 -24.68 2.89
CA SER A 19 -8.96 -23.81 3.92
C SER A 19 -9.99 -22.91 4.61
N ARG A 20 -11.23 -22.84 4.11
CA ARG A 20 -12.27 -21.95 4.68
C ARG A 20 -12.60 -22.29 6.14
N THR A 21 -12.74 -21.25 6.96
CA THR A 21 -13.11 -21.39 8.38
C THR A 21 -14.56 -20.97 8.63
N ARG A 22 -15.19 -21.51 9.69
CA ARG A 22 -16.57 -21.16 10.09
C ARG A 22 -16.72 -19.72 10.63
N LYS A 23 -15.61 -19.00 10.83
CA LYS A 23 -15.61 -17.62 11.35
C LYS A 23 -15.92 -16.59 10.26
N GLU A 24 -15.88 -16.97 8.98
CA GLU A 24 -16.17 -16.07 7.86
C GLU A 24 -17.69 -15.87 7.66
N SER A 25 -18.10 -14.70 7.17
CA SER A 25 -19.47 -14.45 6.74
C SER A 25 -19.80 -15.19 5.43
N HIS A 26 -21.06 -15.62 5.29
CA HIS A 26 -21.62 -16.28 4.09
C HIS A 26 -20.84 -17.50 3.58
N VAL A 27 -20.30 -18.33 4.48
CA VAL A 27 -19.48 -19.51 4.13
C VAL A 27 -20.15 -20.42 3.11
N ALA A 28 -21.45 -20.71 3.27
CA ALA A 28 -22.17 -21.62 2.38
C ALA A 28 -22.20 -21.14 0.93
N LEU A 29 -22.49 -19.85 0.70
CA LEU A 29 -22.49 -19.25 -0.64
C LEU A 29 -21.09 -19.27 -1.25
N LYS A 30 -20.06 -18.91 -0.45
CA LYS A 30 -18.67 -18.93 -0.91
C LYS A 30 -18.19 -20.34 -1.29
N VAL A 31 -18.60 -21.36 -0.55
CA VAL A 31 -18.31 -22.77 -0.86
C VAL A 31 -18.97 -23.20 -2.17
N ILE A 32 -20.23 -22.83 -2.41
CA ILE A 32 -20.92 -23.13 -3.67
C ILE A 32 -20.20 -22.47 -4.85
N MET A 33 -19.84 -21.19 -4.71
CA MET A 33 -19.11 -20.48 -5.76
C MET A 33 -17.72 -21.06 -6.02
N ASP A 34 -16.99 -21.49 -4.98
CA ASP A 34 -15.71 -22.19 -5.15
C ASP A 34 -15.87 -23.52 -5.89
N LEU A 35 -16.94 -24.30 -5.60
CA LEU A 35 -17.22 -25.55 -6.32
C LEU A 35 -17.53 -25.30 -7.80
N ILE A 36 -18.31 -24.25 -8.10
CA ILE A 36 -18.58 -23.84 -9.49
C ILE A 36 -17.28 -23.41 -10.16
N ALA A 37 -16.46 -22.60 -9.50
CA ALA A 37 -15.18 -22.15 -10.03
C ALA A 37 -14.24 -23.34 -10.33
N LEU A 38 -14.17 -24.34 -9.45
CA LEU A 38 -13.39 -25.56 -9.66
C LEU A 38 -13.92 -26.41 -10.82
N ALA A 39 -15.24 -26.54 -10.95
CA ALA A 39 -15.85 -27.24 -12.08
C ALA A 39 -15.47 -26.55 -13.41
N CYS A 40 -15.55 -25.23 -13.47
CA CYS A 40 -15.12 -24.46 -14.65
C CYS A 40 -13.63 -24.69 -14.96
N GLN A 41 -12.74 -24.68 -13.98
CA GLN A 41 -11.30 -24.96 -14.20
C GLN A 41 -11.07 -26.38 -14.75
N LEU A 42 -11.81 -27.36 -14.23
CA LEU A 42 -11.69 -28.76 -14.65
C LEU A 42 -12.08 -28.94 -16.13
N THR A 43 -13.05 -28.18 -16.63
CA THR A 43 -13.40 -28.23 -18.07
C THR A 43 -12.21 -27.89 -18.97
N GLY A 44 -11.30 -27.01 -18.54
CA GLY A 44 -10.09 -26.67 -19.29
C GLY A 44 -9.13 -27.83 -19.51
N PHE A 45 -9.17 -28.85 -18.65
CA PHE A 45 -8.35 -30.07 -18.79
C PHE A 45 -8.91 -31.04 -19.82
N VAL A 46 -10.19 -30.94 -20.16
CA VAL A 46 -10.90 -31.99 -20.90
C VAL A 46 -11.38 -31.49 -22.26
N VAL A 47 -11.91 -30.27 -22.33
CA VAL A 47 -12.55 -29.73 -23.54
C VAL A 47 -11.58 -29.68 -24.72
N TRP A 48 -10.38 -29.14 -24.55
CA TRP A 48 -9.46 -28.97 -25.67
C TRP A 48 -8.80 -30.26 -26.17
N PRO A 49 -8.29 -31.16 -25.31
CA PRO A 49 -7.82 -32.45 -25.79
C PRO A 49 -8.88 -33.23 -26.56
N ILE A 50 -10.15 -33.14 -26.17
CA ILE A 50 -11.26 -33.80 -26.88
C ILE A 50 -11.52 -33.14 -28.24
N VAL A 51 -11.58 -31.81 -28.29
CA VAL A 51 -11.80 -31.07 -29.55
C VAL A 51 -10.69 -31.37 -30.56
N GLU A 52 -9.44 -31.43 -30.11
CA GLU A 52 -8.29 -31.71 -30.98
C GLU A 52 -8.23 -33.19 -31.39
N TYR A 53 -8.52 -34.11 -30.46
CA TYR A 53 -8.57 -35.54 -30.76
C TYR A 53 -9.63 -35.88 -31.81
N ASN A 54 -10.78 -35.18 -31.78
CA ASN A 54 -11.83 -35.35 -32.78
C ASN A 54 -11.43 -34.84 -34.18
N LYS A 55 -10.44 -33.93 -34.28
CA LYS A 55 -9.95 -33.42 -35.56
C LYS A 55 -8.82 -34.27 -36.13
N ASN A 56 -7.87 -34.67 -35.29
CA ASN A 56 -6.70 -35.45 -35.69
C ASN A 56 -6.42 -36.57 -34.65
N PRO A 57 -6.85 -37.83 -34.91
CA PRO A 57 -6.72 -38.92 -33.94
C PRO A 57 -5.27 -39.35 -33.66
N ASP A 58 -4.31 -38.96 -34.50
CA ASP A 58 -2.88 -39.31 -34.34
C ASP A 58 -2.14 -38.42 -33.31
N VAL A 59 -2.79 -37.36 -32.81
CA VAL A 59 -2.16 -36.37 -31.91
C VAL A 59 -2.38 -36.71 -30.43
N TRP A 60 -1.93 -37.90 -30.00
CA TRP A 60 -2.00 -38.32 -28.58
C TRP A 60 -1.26 -37.36 -27.63
N ARG A 61 -0.28 -36.62 -28.14
CA ARG A 61 0.57 -35.66 -27.41
C ARG A 61 -0.24 -34.54 -26.73
N THR A 62 -1.46 -34.25 -27.21
CA THR A 62 -2.34 -33.22 -26.63
C THR A 62 -2.78 -33.56 -25.20
N TRP A 63 -2.77 -34.84 -24.80
CA TRP A 63 -3.06 -35.29 -23.44
C TRP A 63 -1.98 -34.96 -22.40
N ILE A 64 -0.84 -34.40 -22.81
CA ILE A 64 0.19 -33.88 -21.89
C ILE A 64 -0.24 -32.53 -21.29
N ILE A 65 -1.10 -31.78 -21.98
CA ILE A 65 -1.54 -30.44 -21.56
C ILE A 65 -2.23 -30.45 -20.18
N PRO A 66 -3.21 -31.34 -19.90
CA PRO A 66 -3.85 -31.41 -18.58
C PRO A 66 -2.87 -31.67 -17.44
N ALA A 67 -1.93 -32.60 -17.65
CA ALA A 67 -0.89 -32.90 -16.67
C ALA A 67 0.01 -31.68 -16.42
N ALA A 68 0.39 -30.95 -17.47
CA ALA A 68 1.21 -29.74 -17.36
C ALA A 68 0.49 -28.62 -16.60
N ILE A 69 -0.79 -28.37 -16.88
CA ILE A 69 -1.57 -27.33 -16.19
C ILE A 69 -1.75 -27.70 -14.71
N PHE A 70 -2.07 -28.97 -14.42
CA PHE A 70 -2.19 -29.47 -13.05
C PHE A 70 -0.91 -29.29 -12.24
N LEU A 71 0.25 -29.68 -12.79
CA LEU A 71 1.54 -29.52 -12.13
C LEU A 71 1.92 -28.04 -11.93
N THR A 72 1.64 -27.20 -12.92
CA THR A 72 1.92 -25.75 -12.83
C THR A 72 1.07 -25.09 -11.74
N SER A 73 -0.15 -25.56 -11.54
CA SER A 73 -1.10 -25.05 -10.54
C SER A 73 -0.56 -25.11 -9.10
N PHE A 74 0.28 -26.11 -8.78
CA PHE A 74 0.91 -26.21 -7.47
C PHE A 74 1.83 -25.03 -7.16
N GLY A 75 2.30 -24.24 -8.13
CA GLY A 75 3.28 -23.17 -7.89
C GLY A 75 2.89 -22.16 -6.81
N TRP A 76 1.59 -21.99 -6.52
CA TRP A 76 1.07 -20.98 -5.60
C TRP A 76 0.30 -21.55 -4.40
N TRP A 77 0.48 -22.83 -4.09
CA TRP A 77 -0.25 -23.51 -3.01
C TRP A 77 -0.15 -22.78 -1.65
N GLU A 78 1.01 -22.20 -1.33
CA GLU A 78 1.30 -21.55 -0.04
C GLU A 78 0.31 -20.42 0.28
N ASN A 79 -0.19 -19.73 -0.74
CA ASN A 79 -1.09 -18.59 -0.53
C ASN A 79 -2.50 -19.02 -0.10
N TYR A 80 -2.92 -20.23 -0.44
CA TYR A 80 -4.30 -20.70 -0.29
C TYR A 80 -4.50 -21.67 0.87
N VAL A 81 -3.48 -21.81 1.73
CA VAL A 81 -3.48 -22.70 2.89
C VAL A 81 -3.44 -21.91 4.20
N ASP A 82 -4.34 -22.27 5.12
CA ASP A 82 -4.42 -21.74 6.49
C ASP A 82 -4.24 -22.85 7.56
N LYS A 83 -3.60 -22.49 8.67
CA LYS A 83 -3.36 -23.33 9.86
C LYS A 83 -4.64 -23.63 10.65
N ASN A 84 -5.66 -22.79 10.50
CA ASN A 84 -6.95 -22.93 11.20
C ASN A 84 -7.95 -23.81 10.44
N SER A 85 -7.53 -24.38 9.31
CA SER A 85 -8.36 -25.29 8.52
C SER A 85 -8.73 -26.57 9.30
N LYS A 86 -9.90 -27.14 8.97
CA LYS A 86 -10.40 -28.37 9.60
C LYS A 86 -9.65 -29.62 9.14
N PHE A 87 -9.13 -29.61 7.93
CA PHE A 87 -8.46 -30.76 7.34
C PHE A 87 -7.03 -30.87 7.86
N SER A 88 -6.69 -32.05 8.40
CA SER A 88 -5.37 -32.32 9.00
C SER A 88 -4.22 -32.10 8.02
N THR A 89 -4.41 -32.46 6.74
CA THR A 89 -3.43 -32.27 5.66
C THR A 89 -3.14 -30.79 5.39
N ILE A 90 -4.17 -29.95 5.35
CA ILE A 90 -4.03 -28.50 5.09
C ILE A 90 -3.43 -27.80 6.30
N LYS A 91 -3.82 -28.20 7.51
CA LYS A 91 -3.18 -27.72 8.74
C LYS A 91 -1.70 -28.08 8.79
N TYR A 92 -1.29 -29.22 8.25
CA TYR A 92 0.12 -29.57 8.10
C TYR A 92 0.85 -28.64 7.11
N PHE A 93 0.27 -28.43 5.92
CA PHE A 93 0.80 -27.48 4.94
C PHE A 93 0.87 -26.03 5.48
N GLY A 94 -0.11 -25.60 6.29
CA GLY A 94 -0.12 -24.29 6.94
C GLY A 94 1.02 -24.10 7.95
N ARG A 95 1.36 -25.15 8.70
CA ARG A 95 2.54 -25.13 9.58
C ARG A 95 3.86 -25.09 8.80
N ILE A 96 3.93 -25.75 7.65
CA ILE A 96 5.10 -25.67 6.76
C ILE A 96 5.26 -24.25 6.22
N LYS A 97 4.18 -23.61 5.77
CA LYS A 97 4.16 -22.23 5.28
C LYS A 97 4.76 -21.25 6.29
N GLU A 98 4.39 -21.34 7.58
CA GLU A 98 4.95 -20.47 8.62
C GLU A 98 6.46 -20.66 8.82
N ARG A 99 6.93 -21.91 8.77
CA ARG A 99 8.37 -22.22 8.85
C ARG A 99 9.12 -21.69 7.63
N LEU A 100 8.56 -21.88 6.43
CA LEU A 100 9.14 -21.44 5.17
C LEU A 100 9.28 -19.92 5.10
N TRP A 101 8.38 -19.14 5.71
CA TRP A 101 8.51 -17.68 5.75
C TRP A 101 9.89 -17.26 6.26
N LYS A 102 10.32 -17.81 7.41
CA LYS A 102 11.58 -17.40 8.06
C LYS A 102 12.82 -17.76 7.25
N THR A 103 12.78 -18.86 6.48
CA THR A 103 13.94 -19.38 5.74
C THR A 103 13.86 -19.14 4.23
N ARG A 104 12.86 -18.39 3.76
CA ARG A 104 12.47 -18.34 2.33
C ARG A 104 13.62 -17.94 1.42
N TYR A 105 14.29 -16.82 1.70
CA TYR A 105 15.37 -16.32 0.85
C TYR A 105 16.50 -17.34 0.67
N PHE A 106 16.87 -18.02 1.76
CA PHE A 106 17.88 -19.07 1.73
C PHE A 106 17.42 -20.29 0.92
N CYS A 107 16.19 -20.78 1.14
CA CYS A 107 15.64 -21.90 0.39
C CYS A 107 15.53 -21.61 -1.12
N TYR A 108 15.17 -20.38 -1.51
CA TYR A 108 15.00 -20.01 -2.91
C TYR A 108 16.30 -19.91 -3.70
N ILE A 109 17.45 -19.69 -3.04
CA ILE A 109 18.77 -19.76 -3.69
C ILE A 109 19.04 -21.18 -4.21
N PHE A 110 18.75 -22.21 -3.40
CA PHE A 110 18.92 -23.59 -3.84
C PHE A 110 17.82 -24.03 -4.80
N ALA A 111 16.57 -23.64 -4.54
CA ALA A 111 15.45 -24.00 -5.40
C ALA A 111 15.58 -23.40 -6.80
N SER A 112 16.14 -22.20 -6.98
CA SER A 112 16.37 -21.62 -8.30
C SER A 112 17.40 -22.40 -9.10
N LEU A 113 18.53 -22.79 -8.49
CA LEU A 113 19.54 -23.65 -9.11
C LEU A 113 18.93 -25.00 -9.52
N TRP A 114 18.11 -25.60 -8.66
CA TRP A 114 17.42 -26.86 -8.96
C TRP A 114 16.42 -26.73 -10.10
N LYS A 115 15.67 -25.63 -10.15
CA LYS A 115 14.78 -25.34 -11.28
C LYS A 115 15.56 -25.24 -12.58
N ILE A 116 16.67 -24.50 -12.60
CA ILE A 116 17.52 -24.36 -13.80
C ILE A 116 18.00 -25.73 -14.29
N LEU A 117 18.51 -26.57 -13.38
CA LEU A 117 18.99 -27.91 -13.73
C LEU A 117 17.88 -28.82 -14.23
N ILE A 118 16.70 -28.80 -13.61
CA ILE A 118 15.55 -29.61 -14.04
C ILE A 118 15.02 -29.14 -15.40
N PHE A 119 14.87 -27.82 -15.61
CA PHE A 119 14.46 -27.27 -16.90
C PHE A 119 15.45 -27.63 -18.00
N PHE A 120 16.75 -27.52 -17.72
CA PHE A 120 17.80 -27.91 -18.65
C PHE A 120 17.77 -29.42 -18.94
N ALA A 121 17.61 -30.27 -17.93
CA ALA A 121 17.53 -31.71 -18.10
C ALA A 121 16.29 -32.13 -18.92
N ILE A 122 15.12 -31.56 -18.64
CA ILE A 122 13.90 -31.81 -19.40
C ILE A 122 14.03 -31.31 -20.85
N MET A 123 14.65 -30.14 -21.05
CA MET A 123 14.93 -29.61 -22.39
C MET A 123 15.82 -30.57 -23.18
N VAL A 124 16.93 -31.03 -22.60
CA VAL A 124 17.86 -31.98 -23.22
C VAL A 124 17.18 -33.31 -23.51
N LEU A 125 16.36 -33.83 -22.58
CA LEU A 125 15.60 -35.07 -22.78
C LEU A 125 14.57 -34.93 -23.90
N SER A 126 13.80 -33.83 -23.91
CA SER A 126 12.80 -33.54 -24.95
C SER A 126 13.46 -33.42 -26.33
N MET A 127 14.58 -32.69 -26.43
CA MET A 127 15.34 -32.57 -27.68
C MET A 127 15.96 -33.90 -28.10
N GLY A 128 16.47 -34.70 -27.16
CA GLY A 128 16.99 -36.04 -27.44
C GLY A 128 15.95 -37.02 -27.97
N THR A 129 14.66 -36.83 -27.66
CA THR A 129 13.57 -37.63 -28.29
C THR A 129 13.18 -37.16 -29.69
N ARG A 130 13.60 -35.96 -30.10
CA ARG A 130 13.26 -35.35 -31.40
C ARG A 130 14.41 -35.40 -32.40
N LEU A 131 15.65 -35.40 -31.93
CA LEU A 131 16.85 -35.31 -32.75
C LEU A 131 17.53 -36.67 -32.83
N ASP A 132 17.87 -37.12 -34.04
CA ASP A 132 18.61 -38.38 -34.26
C ASP A 132 20.04 -38.33 -33.67
N ASN A 133 20.62 -37.13 -33.55
CA ASN A 133 21.96 -36.90 -33.01
C ASN A 133 21.94 -36.01 -31.76
N PHE A 134 22.22 -36.59 -30.59
CA PHE A 134 22.22 -35.90 -29.29
C PHE A 134 23.29 -34.79 -29.18
N SER A 135 24.40 -34.90 -29.90
CA SER A 135 25.50 -33.92 -29.88
C SER A 135 25.10 -32.55 -30.43
N THR A 136 24.07 -32.48 -31.27
CA THR A 136 23.58 -31.24 -31.89
C THR A 136 22.99 -30.26 -30.88
N VAL A 137 22.50 -30.74 -29.73
CA VAL A 137 21.94 -29.90 -28.65
C VAL A 137 23.01 -29.04 -27.98
N PHE A 138 24.28 -29.48 -27.99
CA PHE A 138 25.40 -28.79 -27.34
C PHE A 138 26.21 -27.91 -28.31
N ASP A 139 25.90 -27.94 -29.61
CA ASP A 139 26.55 -27.08 -30.59
C ASP A 139 25.91 -25.69 -30.66
N LEU A 140 26.18 -24.90 -29.62
CA LEU A 140 25.68 -23.53 -29.48
C LEU A 140 26.11 -22.63 -30.64
N ARG A 141 27.24 -22.90 -31.29
CA ARG A 141 27.78 -22.05 -32.37
C ARG A 141 26.94 -22.16 -33.64
N THR A 142 26.53 -23.37 -34.00
CA THR A 142 25.65 -23.58 -35.15
C THR A 142 24.20 -23.26 -34.81
N ALA A 143 23.76 -23.48 -33.56
CA ALA A 143 22.41 -23.17 -33.11
C ALA A 143 22.04 -21.67 -33.19
N PHE A 144 22.99 -20.76 -32.91
CA PHE A 144 22.79 -19.31 -33.06
C PHE A 144 23.14 -18.78 -34.46
N SER A 145 23.57 -19.65 -35.37
CA SER A 145 23.85 -19.27 -36.76
C SER A 145 22.59 -19.28 -37.62
N SER A 146 22.64 -18.59 -38.77
CA SER A 146 21.52 -18.59 -39.71
C SER A 146 21.36 -19.99 -40.28
N HIS A 147 20.16 -20.55 -40.15
CA HIS A 147 19.77 -21.83 -40.74
C HIS A 147 18.54 -21.63 -41.63
N SER A 148 18.41 -22.45 -42.67
CA SER A 148 17.27 -22.38 -43.58
C SER A 148 16.05 -23.04 -42.94
N ILE A 149 14.97 -22.28 -42.79
CA ILE A 149 13.66 -22.79 -42.38
C ILE A 149 12.87 -23.06 -43.66
N ASN A 150 12.44 -24.31 -43.86
CA ASN A 150 11.62 -24.67 -45.00
C ASN A 150 10.18 -24.23 -44.73
N VAL A 151 9.73 -23.19 -45.43
CA VAL A 151 8.34 -22.73 -45.38
C VAL A 151 7.59 -23.31 -46.57
N THR A 152 6.53 -24.03 -46.31
CA THR A 152 5.63 -24.55 -47.35
C THR A 152 4.68 -23.45 -47.79
N GLU A 153 4.87 -22.92 -49.00
CA GLU A 153 3.89 -22.01 -49.62
C GLU A 153 2.67 -22.84 -50.08
N VAL A 154 1.52 -22.63 -49.44
CA VAL A 154 0.26 -23.21 -49.88
C VAL A 154 -0.45 -22.20 -50.77
N ARG A 155 -0.34 -22.35 -52.10
CA ARG A 155 -1.10 -21.50 -53.04
C ARG A 155 -2.55 -21.95 -53.11
N GLU A 156 -3.46 -21.11 -52.62
CA GLU A 156 -4.90 -21.29 -52.88
C GLU A 156 -5.25 -20.92 -54.33
N ARG A 157 -6.16 -21.68 -54.96
CA ARG A 157 -6.65 -21.40 -56.32
C ARG A 157 -7.47 -20.10 -56.30
N LEU A 158 -7.14 -19.13 -57.15
CA LEU A 158 -8.05 -18.02 -57.44
C LEU A 158 -9.37 -18.57 -58.03
N PRO A 159 -10.55 -18.10 -57.56
CA PRO A 159 -11.82 -18.47 -58.18
C PRO A 159 -11.95 -17.73 -59.52
N GLY A 160 -11.64 -18.40 -60.63
CA GLY A 160 -11.86 -17.82 -61.96
C GLY A 160 -11.12 -18.44 -63.16
N LEU A 161 -10.11 -19.28 -62.97
CA LEU A 161 -9.38 -19.90 -64.10
C LEU A 161 -9.66 -21.42 -64.18
N LEU A 162 -10.80 -21.78 -64.77
CA LEU A 162 -11.10 -23.15 -65.18
C LEU A 162 -10.30 -23.45 -66.47
N VAL A 163 -9.10 -24.03 -66.34
CA VAL A 163 -8.45 -24.71 -67.46
C VAL A 163 -9.04 -26.13 -67.53
N PRO A 164 -9.69 -26.52 -68.64
CA PRO A 164 -10.58 -27.68 -68.67
C PRO A 164 -9.87 -29.03 -68.92
N ASP A 165 -8.65 -29.25 -68.41
CA ASP A 165 -7.95 -30.54 -68.63
C ASP A 165 -6.82 -30.87 -67.62
N SER A 166 -7.07 -30.73 -66.30
CA SER A 166 -6.25 -31.45 -65.31
C SER A 166 -7.01 -31.68 -63.98
N SER A 167 -7.67 -32.82 -63.87
CA SER A 167 -8.38 -33.23 -62.63
C SER A 167 -7.46 -33.92 -61.59
N THR A 168 -6.14 -33.93 -61.80
CA THR A 168 -5.18 -34.55 -60.87
C THR A 168 -3.85 -33.77 -60.77
N VAL A 169 -3.91 -32.53 -60.29
CA VAL A 169 -2.71 -31.83 -59.82
C VAL A 169 -2.96 -31.41 -58.37
N ALA A 170 -2.22 -32.06 -57.46
CA ALA A 170 -2.14 -31.72 -56.04
C ALA A 170 -1.82 -30.22 -55.85
N PRO A 171 -2.17 -29.60 -54.71
CA PRO A 171 -1.65 -28.27 -54.39
C PRO A 171 -0.14 -28.26 -54.60
N LEU A 172 0.37 -27.28 -55.36
CA LEU A 172 1.80 -27.09 -55.53
C LEU A 172 2.39 -26.66 -54.18
N GLU A 173 2.77 -27.63 -53.36
CA GLU A 173 3.55 -27.42 -52.14
C GLU A 173 4.97 -27.05 -52.56
N HIS A 174 5.21 -25.76 -52.73
CA HIS A 174 6.55 -25.25 -52.99
C HIS A 174 7.21 -24.88 -51.66
N THR A 175 8.13 -25.71 -51.17
CA THR A 175 8.97 -25.37 -50.01
C THR A 175 9.98 -24.29 -50.41
N GLN A 176 9.82 -23.08 -49.89
CA GLN A 176 10.82 -22.02 -50.00
C GLN A 176 11.69 -21.98 -48.73
N PRO A 177 13.03 -22.07 -48.85
CA PRO A 177 13.92 -21.92 -47.70
C PRO A 177 14.08 -20.43 -47.34
N ILE A 178 13.57 -20.03 -46.17
CA ILE A 178 13.77 -18.69 -45.62
C ILE A 178 14.95 -18.73 -44.63
N PRO A 179 15.96 -17.85 -44.74
CA PRO A 179 17.06 -17.80 -43.79
C PRO A 179 16.56 -17.27 -42.44
N SER A 180 16.89 -18.00 -41.36
CA SER A 180 16.60 -17.52 -40.00
C SER A 180 17.51 -16.34 -39.65
N GLU A 181 16.97 -15.38 -38.90
CA GLU A 181 17.72 -14.24 -38.40
C GLU A 181 18.40 -14.62 -37.06
N GLN A 182 19.71 -14.37 -36.97
CA GLN A 182 20.54 -14.85 -35.85
C GLN A 182 20.15 -14.24 -34.49
N GLY A 183 19.68 -12.99 -34.48
CA GLY A 183 19.38 -12.24 -33.26
C GLY A 183 18.00 -12.51 -32.66
N THR A 184 17.08 -13.16 -33.39
CA THR A 184 15.68 -13.21 -33.01
C THR A 184 15.40 -13.91 -31.67
N PRO A 185 16.02 -15.06 -31.33
CA PRO A 185 15.84 -15.68 -30.01
C PRO A 185 16.29 -14.78 -28.85
N ILE A 186 17.36 -14.00 -29.05
CA ILE A 186 17.89 -13.07 -28.05
C ILE A 186 16.91 -11.92 -27.85
N TYR A 187 16.40 -11.33 -28.95
CA TYR A 187 15.42 -10.24 -28.85
C TYR A 187 14.13 -10.68 -28.16
N VAL A 188 13.59 -11.84 -28.52
CA VAL A 188 12.38 -12.40 -27.88
C VAL A 188 12.62 -12.62 -26.37
N PHE A 189 13.78 -13.18 -26.00
CA PHE A 189 14.15 -13.38 -24.61
C PHE A 189 14.26 -12.05 -23.85
N LEU A 190 14.95 -11.05 -24.39
CA LEU A 190 15.11 -9.73 -23.76
C LEU A 190 13.77 -9.00 -23.61
N ILE A 191 12.90 -9.06 -24.62
CA ILE A 191 11.56 -8.49 -24.57
C ILE A 191 10.75 -9.15 -23.45
N GLN A 192 10.77 -10.48 -23.34
CA GLN A 192 10.06 -11.20 -22.28
C GLN A 192 10.57 -10.83 -20.89
N VAL A 193 11.89 -10.78 -20.69
CA VAL A 193 12.50 -10.42 -19.41
C VAL A 193 12.13 -8.99 -19.00
N PHE A 194 12.25 -8.05 -19.93
CA PHE A 194 11.99 -6.64 -19.66
C PHE A 194 10.51 -6.37 -19.37
N THR A 195 9.61 -6.91 -20.19
CA THR A 195 8.16 -6.73 -20.01
C THR A 195 7.65 -7.39 -18.73
N ALA A 196 8.11 -8.60 -18.40
CA ALA A 196 7.75 -9.27 -17.15
C ALA A 196 8.28 -8.53 -15.92
N TRP A 197 9.51 -8.00 -16.00
CA TRP A 197 10.10 -7.18 -14.94
C TRP A 197 9.31 -5.88 -14.71
N LEU A 198 8.96 -5.16 -15.78
CA LEU A 198 8.13 -3.96 -15.69
C LEU A 198 6.76 -4.26 -15.06
N CYS A 199 6.09 -5.32 -15.51
CA CYS A 199 4.80 -5.76 -14.95
C CYS A 199 4.91 -6.00 -13.44
N TYR A 200 5.96 -6.70 -13.00
CA TYR A 200 6.21 -6.96 -11.58
C TYR A 200 6.47 -5.67 -10.79
N ILE A 201 7.31 -4.76 -11.28
CA ILE A 201 7.65 -3.51 -10.60
C ILE A 201 6.42 -2.60 -10.46
N PHE A 202 5.68 -2.38 -11.53
CA PHE A 202 4.47 -1.54 -11.50
C PHE A 202 3.37 -2.18 -10.67
N GLY A 203 3.17 -3.50 -10.77
CA GLY A 203 2.18 -4.19 -9.95
C GLY A 203 2.50 -4.10 -8.45
N LYS A 204 3.77 -4.28 -8.09
CA LYS A 204 4.27 -4.10 -6.72
C LYS A 204 4.08 -2.67 -6.22
N PHE A 205 4.35 -1.66 -7.06
CA PHE A 205 4.16 -0.26 -6.72
C PHE A 205 2.68 0.08 -6.47
N ALA A 206 1.78 -0.38 -7.35
CA ALA A 206 0.34 -0.21 -7.20
C ALA A 206 -0.18 -0.83 -5.89
N CYS A 207 0.28 -2.02 -5.53
CA CYS A 207 -0.05 -2.66 -4.25
C CYS A 207 0.47 -1.88 -3.04
N LYS A 208 1.66 -1.28 -3.11
CA LYS A 208 2.24 -0.51 -1.99
C LYS A 208 1.48 0.79 -1.68
N ILE A 209 0.87 1.41 -2.70
CA ILE A 209 0.16 2.69 -2.57
C ILE A 209 -1.35 2.48 -2.32
N CYS A 210 -1.81 1.23 -2.27
CA CYS A 210 -3.21 0.86 -2.09
C CYS A 210 -4.15 1.30 -3.23
N ILE A 211 -3.62 1.47 -4.46
CA ILE A 211 -4.40 1.72 -5.69
C ILE A 211 -4.64 0.44 -6.51
N GLN A 212 -4.55 -0.73 -5.86
CA GLN A 212 -4.48 -2.01 -6.55
C GLN A 212 -5.77 -2.39 -7.30
N GLY A 213 -6.96 -1.92 -6.90
CA GLY A 213 -8.19 -2.25 -7.63
C GLY A 213 -8.10 -1.84 -9.11
N PHE A 214 -7.80 -0.55 -9.34
CA PHE A 214 -7.71 0.01 -10.68
C PHE A 214 -6.38 -0.29 -11.39
N SER A 215 -5.24 -0.24 -10.68
CA SER A 215 -3.92 -0.31 -11.30
C SER A 215 -3.26 -1.70 -11.27
N PHE A 216 -3.88 -2.69 -10.63
CA PHE A 216 -3.33 -4.05 -10.52
C PHE A 216 -4.37 -5.12 -10.87
N ALA A 217 -5.48 -5.19 -10.13
CA ALA A 217 -6.51 -6.22 -10.28
C ALA A 217 -7.22 -6.15 -11.64
N PHE A 218 -7.60 -4.93 -12.06
CA PHE A 218 -8.28 -4.72 -13.33
C PHE A 218 -7.37 -5.05 -14.54
N PRO A 219 -6.14 -4.50 -14.68
CA PRO A 219 -5.25 -4.83 -15.79
C PRO A 219 -4.87 -6.31 -15.88
N ILE A 220 -4.65 -6.98 -14.74
CA ILE A 220 -4.30 -8.40 -14.71
C ILE A 220 -5.45 -9.26 -15.29
N ASN A 221 -6.70 -9.03 -14.87
CA ASN A 221 -7.84 -9.78 -15.41
C ASN A 221 -8.14 -9.42 -16.88
N LEU A 222 -7.79 -8.20 -17.32
CA LEU A 222 -7.96 -7.75 -18.69
C LEU A 222 -6.88 -8.29 -19.66
N THR A 223 -5.74 -8.76 -19.13
CA THR A 223 -4.58 -9.19 -19.94
C THR A 223 -4.96 -10.28 -20.95
N ILE A 224 -5.72 -11.29 -20.55
CA ILE A 224 -6.07 -12.41 -21.44
C ILE A 224 -7.12 -12.03 -22.49
N PRO A 225 -8.24 -11.35 -22.14
CA PRO A 225 -9.16 -10.80 -23.13
C PRO A 225 -8.45 -9.95 -24.18
N VAL A 226 -7.61 -9.00 -23.76
CA VAL A 226 -6.85 -8.14 -24.68
C VAL A 226 -5.88 -8.95 -25.54
N SER A 227 -5.18 -9.93 -24.95
CA SER A 227 -4.26 -10.79 -25.72
C SER A 227 -5.00 -11.60 -26.78
N ILE A 228 -6.15 -12.18 -26.45
CA ILE A 228 -6.98 -12.94 -27.40
C ILE A 228 -7.50 -12.02 -28.51
N SER A 229 -8.04 -10.85 -28.15
CA SER A 229 -8.51 -9.86 -29.13
C SER A 229 -7.39 -9.41 -30.07
N LEU A 230 -6.20 -9.11 -29.55
CA LEU A 230 -5.06 -8.67 -30.35
C LEU A 230 -4.60 -9.78 -31.31
N LEU A 231 -4.54 -11.03 -30.85
CA LEU A 231 -4.22 -12.18 -31.71
C LEU A 231 -5.24 -12.37 -32.84
N ILE A 232 -6.55 -12.26 -32.55
CA ILE A 232 -7.60 -12.35 -33.56
C ILE A 232 -7.51 -11.21 -34.56
N THR A 233 -7.37 -9.97 -34.09
CA THR A 233 -7.23 -8.79 -34.95
C THR A 233 -5.99 -8.87 -35.83
N ALA A 234 -4.87 -9.32 -35.29
CA ALA A 234 -3.65 -9.45 -36.06
C ALA A 234 -3.68 -10.61 -37.07
N CYS A 235 -4.43 -11.69 -36.81
CA CYS A 235 -4.78 -12.66 -37.86
C CYS A 235 -5.67 -12.05 -38.96
N GLY A 236 -6.71 -11.29 -38.60
CA GLY A 236 -7.60 -10.64 -39.57
C GLY A 236 -6.86 -9.66 -40.48
N LEU A 237 -6.02 -8.80 -39.91
CA LEU A 237 -5.21 -7.84 -40.68
C LEU A 237 -4.20 -8.51 -41.64
N ARG A 238 -3.71 -9.71 -41.29
CA ARG A 238 -2.81 -10.48 -42.15
C ARG A 238 -3.56 -11.21 -43.25
N PHE A 239 -4.81 -11.62 -43.01
CA PHE A 239 -5.69 -12.17 -44.03
C PHE A 239 -6.04 -11.11 -45.08
N ASP A 240 -6.40 -9.90 -44.66
CA ASP A 240 -6.72 -8.79 -45.57
C ASP A 240 -5.48 -8.29 -46.34
N HIS A 241 -4.33 -8.23 -45.65
CA HIS A 241 -3.06 -7.78 -46.21
C HIS A 241 -1.92 -8.71 -45.79
N ALA A 242 -1.43 -9.52 -46.73
CA ALA A 242 -0.35 -10.48 -46.51
C ALA A 242 0.95 -9.83 -45.97
N CYS A 243 1.18 -8.53 -46.26
CA CYS A 243 2.35 -7.78 -45.80
C CYS A 243 2.17 -7.08 -44.44
N SER A 244 1.05 -7.27 -43.74
CA SER A 244 0.87 -6.74 -42.38
C SER A 244 1.82 -7.42 -41.39
N PHE A 245 2.41 -6.66 -40.47
CA PHE A 245 3.36 -7.13 -39.44
C PHE A 245 4.71 -7.68 -39.95
N GLN A 246 5.29 -7.09 -41.00
CA GLN A 246 6.64 -7.41 -41.52
C GLN A 246 7.80 -7.33 -40.50
N VAL A 247 7.59 -6.69 -39.34
CA VAL A 247 8.58 -6.64 -38.25
C VAL A 247 8.78 -8.00 -37.59
N ILE A 248 7.77 -8.87 -37.63
CA ILE A 248 7.85 -10.23 -37.09
C ILE A 248 8.17 -11.17 -38.27
N PRO A 249 9.28 -11.93 -38.21
CA PRO A 249 9.59 -12.89 -39.27
C PRO A 249 8.45 -13.88 -39.47
N GLU A 250 8.16 -14.24 -40.72
CA GLU A 250 6.98 -15.05 -41.06
C GLU A 250 6.96 -16.41 -40.36
N TYR A 251 8.13 -17.01 -40.14
CA TYR A 251 8.29 -18.28 -39.43
C TYR A 251 8.02 -18.22 -37.91
N LEU A 252 7.92 -17.01 -37.33
CA LEU A 252 7.58 -16.78 -35.91
C LEU A 252 6.15 -16.30 -35.71
N PHE A 253 5.44 -16.02 -36.81
CA PHE A 253 4.05 -15.63 -36.73
C PHE A 253 3.19 -16.85 -36.36
N TRP A 254 2.11 -16.62 -35.62
CA TRP A 254 1.21 -17.70 -35.21
C TRP A 254 0.39 -18.21 -36.40
N GLU A 255 0.04 -19.50 -36.37
CA GLU A 255 -0.82 -20.10 -37.39
C GLU A 255 -2.24 -19.53 -37.29
N CYS A 256 -2.71 -18.88 -38.36
CA CYS A 256 -4.08 -18.40 -38.50
C CYS A 256 -4.88 -19.39 -39.36
N LYS A 257 -6.12 -19.65 -38.97
CA LYS A 257 -7.03 -20.50 -39.78
C LYS A 257 -7.55 -19.71 -40.99
N ASN A 258 -7.68 -20.40 -42.13
CA ASN A 258 -8.26 -19.84 -43.35
C ASN A 258 -9.79 -19.87 -43.23
N GLY A 259 -10.46 -18.72 -43.37
CA GLY A 259 -11.94 -18.61 -43.32
C GLY A 259 -12.46 -17.43 -42.49
N ASP A 260 -13.75 -17.46 -42.15
CA ASP A 260 -14.37 -16.50 -41.23
C ASP A 260 -13.87 -16.76 -39.80
N ILE A 261 -12.73 -16.15 -39.48
CA ILE A 261 -11.96 -16.38 -38.24
C ILE A 261 -12.87 -16.29 -37.01
N LEU A 262 -13.79 -15.33 -36.95
CA LEU A 262 -14.69 -15.16 -35.79
C LEU A 262 -15.71 -16.29 -35.65
N ASN A 263 -16.32 -16.72 -36.76
CA ASN A 263 -17.37 -17.74 -36.74
C ASN A 263 -16.78 -19.12 -36.47
N ASP A 264 -15.66 -19.44 -37.12
CA ASP A 264 -14.94 -20.70 -36.91
C ASP A 264 -14.36 -20.79 -35.50
N PHE A 265 -13.84 -19.68 -34.97
CA PHE A 265 -13.30 -19.66 -33.62
C PHE A 265 -14.38 -19.79 -32.54
N LEU A 266 -15.51 -19.09 -32.69
CA LEU A 266 -16.59 -19.14 -31.71
C LEU A 266 -17.35 -20.48 -31.73
N ASN A 267 -17.63 -21.01 -32.92
CA ASN A 267 -18.51 -22.17 -33.09
C ASN A 267 -17.78 -23.50 -33.25
N ASN A 268 -16.70 -23.57 -34.06
CA ASN A 268 -16.01 -24.85 -34.32
C ASN A 268 -15.01 -25.23 -33.22
N ASP A 269 -14.46 -24.25 -32.50
CA ASP A 269 -13.49 -24.49 -31.42
C ASP A 269 -14.06 -24.34 -30.01
N TYR A 270 -15.37 -24.07 -29.88
CA TYR A 270 -16.03 -23.76 -28.59
C TYR A 270 -15.30 -22.67 -27.80
N ALA A 271 -14.75 -21.64 -28.48
CA ALA A 271 -13.91 -20.66 -27.82
C ALA A 271 -14.64 -19.95 -26.66
N TRP A 272 -15.95 -19.73 -26.72
CA TRP A 272 -16.69 -19.09 -25.63
C TRP A 272 -16.48 -19.71 -24.23
N VAL A 273 -16.06 -20.98 -24.14
CA VAL A 273 -15.75 -21.67 -22.87
C VAL A 273 -14.63 -20.96 -22.08
N TRP A 274 -13.70 -20.27 -22.73
CA TRP A 274 -12.62 -19.55 -22.03
C TRP A 274 -13.12 -18.42 -21.13
N LEU A 275 -14.31 -17.87 -21.39
CA LEU A 275 -14.94 -16.85 -20.54
C LEU A 275 -15.29 -17.42 -19.16
N PHE A 276 -15.73 -18.68 -19.10
CA PHE A 276 -15.99 -19.36 -17.84
C PHE A 276 -14.69 -19.62 -17.05
N TRP A 277 -13.59 -19.91 -17.75
CA TRP A 277 -12.28 -20.04 -17.13
C TRP A 277 -11.79 -18.70 -16.55
N LEU A 278 -12.01 -17.60 -17.26
CA LEU A 278 -11.68 -16.25 -16.77
C LEU A 278 -12.51 -15.87 -15.55
N LEU A 279 -13.83 -16.10 -15.57
CA LEU A 279 -14.71 -15.82 -14.44
C LEU A 279 -14.31 -16.63 -13.21
N SER A 280 -13.97 -17.90 -13.41
CA SER A 280 -13.45 -18.76 -12.36
C SER A 280 -12.13 -18.23 -11.77
N GLN A 281 -11.17 -17.85 -12.61
CA GLN A 281 -9.92 -17.25 -12.12
C GLN A 281 -10.18 -15.96 -11.33
N THR A 282 -11.07 -15.10 -11.83
CA THR A 282 -11.43 -13.83 -11.18
C THR A 282 -12.02 -14.08 -9.79
N TRP A 283 -12.81 -15.14 -9.63
CA TRP A 283 -13.34 -15.57 -8.34
C TRP A 283 -12.24 -16.09 -7.41
N ILE A 284 -11.35 -16.96 -7.88
CA ILE A 284 -10.23 -17.52 -7.09
C ILE A 284 -9.24 -16.43 -6.66
N THR A 285 -9.13 -15.37 -7.45
CA THR A 285 -8.27 -14.22 -7.17
C THR A 285 -9.02 -13.01 -6.60
N LEU A 286 -10.28 -13.18 -6.16
CA LEU A 286 -11.12 -12.06 -5.69
C LEU A 286 -10.46 -11.22 -4.57
N HIS A 287 -9.59 -11.83 -3.77
CA HIS A 287 -8.83 -11.14 -2.71
C HIS A 287 -7.92 -10.01 -3.23
N ILE A 288 -7.57 -9.99 -4.52
CA ILE A 288 -6.78 -8.89 -5.11
C ILE A 288 -7.60 -7.61 -5.32
N TRP A 289 -8.93 -7.67 -5.27
CA TRP A 289 -9.79 -6.50 -5.49
C TRP A 289 -10.01 -5.69 -4.22
N THR A 290 -10.07 -6.34 -3.05
CA THR A 290 -10.35 -5.73 -1.75
C THR A 290 -9.30 -6.13 -0.70
N PRO A 291 -8.07 -5.59 -0.81
CA PRO A 291 -7.02 -5.90 0.16
C PRO A 291 -7.33 -5.24 1.51
N LYS A 292 -6.89 -5.87 2.60
CA LYS A 292 -6.82 -5.28 3.94
C LYS A 292 -5.35 -5.08 4.33
N CYS A 293 -4.56 -4.50 3.43
CA CYS A 293 -3.13 -4.28 3.67
C CYS A 293 -2.85 -2.87 4.18
N GLU A 294 -1.94 -2.79 5.15
CA GLU A 294 -1.33 -1.53 5.59
C GLU A 294 -0.70 -0.78 4.40
N ARG A 295 -0.84 0.54 4.40
CA ARG A 295 -0.21 1.40 3.38
C ARG A 295 1.31 1.25 3.45
N LEU A 296 1.96 1.22 2.28
CA LEU A 296 3.42 1.07 2.15
C LEU A 296 4.00 -0.20 2.80
N ALA A 297 3.22 -1.28 2.91
CA ALA A 297 3.70 -2.55 3.44
C ALA A 297 4.97 -3.08 2.72
N SER A 298 5.78 -3.86 3.44
CA SER A 298 6.96 -4.51 2.87
C SER A 298 6.55 -5.52 1.79
N THR A 299 7.46 -5.85 0.87
CA THR A 299 7.15 -6.77 -0.23
C THR A 299 6.82 -8.18 0.28
N GLU A 300 7.44 -8.58 1.38
CA GLU A 300 7.23 -9.87 2.04
C GLU A 300 5.87 -9.97 2.74
N LYS A 301 5.33 -8.83 3.20
CA LYS A 301 3.94 -8.77 3.66
C LYS A 301 2.98 -8.84 2.48
N LEU A 302 3.24 -8.14 1.38
CA LEU A 302 2.34 -8.07 0.22
C LEU A 302 2.27 -9.37 -0.59
N PHE A 303 3.40 -10.00 -0.87
CA PHE A 303 3.49 -11.21 -1.69
C PHE A 303 3.96 -12.40 -0.85
N VAL A 304 3.46 -13.59 -1.17
CA VAL A 304 3.91 -14.81 -0.49
C VAL A 304 5.33 -15.13 -0.93
N THR A 305 5.59 -15.24 -2.22
CA THR A 305 6.94 -15.48 -2.75
C THR A 305 7.55 -14.17 -3.25
N PRO A 306 8.84 -13.90 -2.98
CA PRO A 306 9.47 -12.63 -3.37
C PRO A 306 9.68 -12.53 -4.88
N MET A 307 9.84 -13.66 -5.56
CA MET A 307 10.08 -13.76 -7.00
C MET A 307 8.79 -14.07 -7.76
N TYR A 308 8.77 -13.77 -9.05
CA TYR A 308 7.66 -14.07 -9.96
C TYR A 308 8.04 -15.15 -10.97
N ASN A 309 7.03 -15.81 -11.55
CA ASN A 309 7.22 -16.64 -12.73
C ASN A 309 7.08 -15.77 -13.98
N SER A 310 8.15 -15.67 -14.78
CA SER A 310 8.19 -14.82 -15.98
C SER A 310 7.37 -15.35 -17.14
N LEU A 311 7.07 -16.66 -17.20
CA LEU A 311 6.32 -17.26 -18.32
C LEU A 311 4.81 -17.00 -18.20
N LEU A 312 4.30 -16.96 -16.98
CA LEU A 312 2.89 -16.73 -16.66
C LEU A 312 2.79 -15.56 -15.68
N ILE A 313 3.23 -14.37 -16.12
CA ILE A 313 3.43 -13.23 -15.23
C ILE A 313 2.13 -12.73 -14.60
N ASP A 314 1.05 -12.69 -15.38
CA ASP A 314 -0.30 -12.31 -14.98
C ASP A 314 -0.83 -13.25 -13.90
N GLN A 315 -0.81 -14.56 -14.17
CA GLN A 315 -1.24 -15.60 -13.24
C GLN A 315 -0.36 -15.62 -11.99
N SER A 316 0.96 -15.47 -12.19
CA SER A 316 1.94 -15.53 -11.12
C SER A 316 1.74 -14.41 -10.12
N ILE A 317 1.54 -13.18 -10.59
CA ILE A 317 1.41 -12.04 -9.69
C ILE A 317 0.04 -12.06 -9.00
N ALA A 318 -1.02 -12.47 -9.71
CA ALA A 318 -2.37 -12.60 -9.15
C ALA A 318 -2.45 -13.64 -8.03
N LEU A 319 -1.97 -14.86 -8.29
CA LEU A 319 -2.03 -15.98 -7.35
C LEU A 319 -1.00 -15.87 -6.21
N ASN A 320 0.08 -15.12 -6.42
CA ASN A 320 1.12 -14.88 -5.41
C ASN A 320 0.81 -13.71 -4.45
N ARG A 321 -0.15 -12.85 -4.80
CA ARG A 321 -0.61 -11.77 -3.93
C ARG A 321 -1.23 -12.38 -2.68
N ARG A 322 -0.68 -12.05 -1.51
CA ARG A 322 -1.07 -12.65 -0.24
C ARG A 322 -2.58 -12.47 0.04
N ARG A 323 -3.23 -13.54 0.51
CA ARG A 323 -4.58 -13.48 1.11
C ARG A 323 -4.47 -12.99 2.55
N ASP A 324 -5.17 -11.89 2.85
CA ASP A 324 -5.13 -11.21 4.16
C ASP A 324 -5.97 -11.98 5.20
N ASP A 325 -5.50 -13.16 5.62
CA ASP A 325 -6.22 -14.07 6.56
C ASP A 325 -5.85 -13.83 8.05
N GLU A 326 -4.95 -12.89 8.37
CA GLU A 326 -4.64 -12.52 9.76
C GLU A 326 -5.53 -11.35 10.24
N GLY A 327 -6.67 -11.73 10.82
CA GLY A 327 -7.26 -11.11 12.00
C GLY A 327 -7.91 -9.74 11.84
N ASP A 328 -9.23 -9.73 11.65
CA ASP A 328 -10.06 -8.73 12.34
C ASP A 328 -9.70 -8.83 13.84
N VAL A 329 -9.08 -7.80 14.42
CA VAL A 329 -8.96 -7.68 15.88
C VAL A 329 -10.40 -7.61 16.40
N LYS A 330 -10.87 -8.67 17.06
CA LYS A 330 -12.22 -8.69 17.60
C LYS A 330 -12.27 -7.79 18.81
N THR A 331 -13.35 -7.02 18.90
CA THR A 331 -13.71 -6.17 20.05
C THR A 331 -13.69 -6.90 21.40
N GLU A 332 -13.88 -8.22 21.42
CA GLU A 332 -13.82 -9.05 22.62
C GLU A 332 -12.42 -9.07 23.28
N ASP A 333 -11.34 -8.90 22.53
CA ASP A 333 -9.97 -8.83 23.07
C ASP A 333 -9.62 -7.44 23.65
N LEU A 334 -10.41 -6.40 23.31
CA LEU A 334 -10.28 -5.03 23.81
C LEU A 334 -11.26 -4.71 24.96
N ASN A 335 -12.37 -5.45 25.05
CA ASN A 335 -13.46 -5.19 26.02
C ASN A 335 -13.16 -5.67 27.46
N LEU A 336 -12.01 -6.27 27.76
CA LEU A 336 -11.62 -6.64 29.13
C LEU A 336 -11.24 -5.44 30.04
N GLY A 337 -11.54 -4.20 29.64
CA GLY A 337 -11.25 -3.01 30.47
C GLY A 337 -12.29 -1.89 30.41
N ALA A 338 -13.45 -2.09 29.79
CA ALA A 338 -14.44 -1.02 29.60
C ALA A 338 -15.65 -1.09 30.55
N ASP A 339 -15.96 -2.26 31.11
CA ASP A 339 -17.19 -2.45 31.91
C ASP A 339 -17.07 -2.08 33.41
N ASP A 340 -15.88 -1.67 33.89
CA ASP A 340 -15.70 -1.17 35.27
C ASP A 340 -15.61 0.37 35.38
N HIS A 341 -15.71 1.11 34.26
CA HIS A 341 -15.42 2.56 34.25
C HIS A 341 -16.64 3.49 34.15
N GLU A 342 -17.88 3.00 34.24
CA GLU A 342 -19.06 3.88 34.20
C GLU A 342 -19.54 4.41 35.56
N ASN A 343 -18.93 4.03 36.69
CA ASN A 343 -19.34 4.51 38.03
C ASN A 343 -18.34 5.39 38.81
N GLU A 344 -17.17 5.76 38.27
CA GLU A 344 -16.15 6.52 39.05
C GLU A 344 -15.59 7.81 38.39
N VAL A 345 -16.25 8.39 37.39
CA VAL A 345 -15.74 9.62 36.72
C VAL A 345 -16.26 10.93 37.35
N SER A 346 -17.00 10.88 38.45
CA SER A 346 -17.57 12.08 39.11
C SER A 346 -16.73 12.66 40.25
N GLN A 347 -15.57 12.09 40.62
CA GLN A 347 -14.74 12.62 41.70
C GLN A 347 -13.26 12.74 41.31
N TYR A 348 -12.90 13.86 40.68
CA TYR A 348 -11.50 14.32 40.72
C TYR A 348 -11.42 15.84 40.85
N TYR A 349 -11.99 16.33 41.96
CA TYR A 349 -11.56 17.49 42.72
C TYR A 349 -12.15 17.30 44.12
N GLU A 350 -11.42 16.63 45.02
CA GLU A 350 -11.34 17.00 46.45
C GLU A 350 -10.43 16.04 47.24
N THR A 351 -9.52 16.68 47.99
CA THR A 351 -8.87 16.27 49.24
C THR A 351 -8.02 14.98 49.32
N ILE A 352 -6.75 15.26 49.62
CA ILE A 352 -5.76 14.42 50.32
C ILE A 352 -6.40 13.71 51.52
N SER A 353 -6.27 12.37 51.58
CA SER A 353 -6.09 11.68 52.86
C SER A 353 -5.21 10.45 52.67
N ILE A 354 -4.27 10.32 53.60
CA ILE A 354 -3.32 9.23 53.76
C ILE A 354 -4.09 8.03 54.32
N HIS A 355 -4.12 6.92 53.59
CA HIS A 355 -4.24 5.59 54.20
C HIS A 355 -3.34 4.59 53.47
N THR A 356 -2.32 4.17 54.18
CA THR A 356 -1.55 2.95 53.97
C THR A 356 -2.47 1.74 54.03
N ASP A 357 -2.45 0.88 53.00
CA ASP A 357 -2.52 -0.58 53.18
C ASP A 357 -2.00 -1.33 51.94
N SER A 358 -0.80 -1.87 52.11
CA SER A 358 -0.42 -3.27 51.94
C SER A 358 -1.00 -4.09 50.78
N SER A 359 -0.07 -4.50 49.89
CA SER A 359 -0.04 -5.75 49.12
C SER A 359 -1.12 -6.03 48.07
N ASN A 360 -0.81 -5.65 46.82
CA ASN A 360 -1.03 -6.55 45.67
C ASN A 360 0.03 -6.26 44.58
N ASN A 361 1.18 -6.91 44.71
CA ASN A 361 2.21 -6.94 43.66
C ASN A 361 1.81 -7.95 42.58
N ASN A 362 1.89 -7.50 41.32
CA ASN A 362 1.86 -8.27 40.05
C ASN A 362 0.54 -8.29 39.26
N ALA A 363 -0.04 -7.12 38.98
CA ALA A 363 -0.82 -6.89 37.76
C ALA A 363 0.09 -6.25 36.69
N SER A 364 0.05 -6.76 35.45
CA SER A 364 0.87 -6.35 34.31
C SER A 364 0.91 -4.82 34.11
N LYS A 365 2.11 -4.23 34.18
CA LYS A 365 2.39 -2.78 34.31
C LYS A 365 1.99 -1.87 33.12
N ILE A 366 1.48 -2.39 32.00
CA ILE A 366 1.16 -1.61 30.79
C ILE A 366 -0.31 -1.81 30.42
N LYS A 367 -1.07 -0.72 30.29
CA LYS A 367 -2.48 -0.76 29.88
C LYS A 367 -2.57 -0.71 28.35
N SER A 368 -3.58 -1.36 27.78
CA SER A 368 -3.88 -1.26 26.33
C SER A 368 -4.12 0.19 25.88
N SER A 369 -4.66 1.04 26.77
CA SER A 369 -4.82 2.48 26.53
C SER A 369 -3.51 3.23 26.29
N ASP A 370 -2.37 2.68 26.75
CA ASP A 370 -1.06 3.32 26.58
C ASP A 370 -0.49 3.11 25.16
N GLN A 371 -1.11 2.19 24.39
CA GLN A 371 -0.79 1.95 22.99
C GLN A 371 -1.55 2.89 22.04
N ILE A 372 -2.52 3.65 22.56
CA ILE A 372 -3.29 4.61 21.77
C ILE A 372 -2.36 5.73 21.31
N THR A 373 -2.45 6.06 20.03
CA THR A 373 -1.67 7.15 19.42
C THR A 373 -2.12 8.49 19.97
N ARG A 374 -1.21 9.28 20.55
CA ARG A 374 -1.48 10.63 21.06
C ARG A 374 -0.78 11.67 20.20
N ILE A 375 -1.50 12.71 19.81
CA ILE A 375 -1.01 13.79 18.97
C ILE A 375 -1.19 15.11 19.71
N TYR A 376 -0.08 15.77 20.00
CA TYR A 376 -0.07 17.13 20.49
C TYR A 376 0.23 18.07 19.34
N ALA A 377 -0.79 18.77 18.85
CA ALA A 377 -0.60 19.83 17.87
C ALA A 377 -0.09 21.09 18.58
N THR A 378 1.11 21.53 18.25
CA THR A 378 1.77 22.69 18.86
C THR A 378 1.96 23.77 17.81
N ALA A 379 1.36 24.93 18.04
CA ALA A 379 1.50 26.08 17.16
C ALA A 379 2.10 27.27 17.89
N THR A 380 2.91 28.05 17.19
CA THR A 380 3.49 29.28 17.73
C THR A 380 2.91 30.48 17.00
N MET A 381 2.34 31.43 17.73
CA MET A 381 1.73 32.65 17.21
C MET A 381 2.39 33.88 17.83
N TRP A 382 2.39 34.98 17.09
CA TRP A 382 2.84 36.29 17.58
C TRP A 382 1.93 37.40 17.04
N HIS A 383 2.25 37.95 15.86
CA HIS A 383 1.48 38.98 15.16
C HIS A 383 0.77 38.41 13.93
N GLU A 384 0.08 37.28 14.08
CA GLU A 384 -0.67 36.70 12.96
C GLU A 384 -1.93 37.53 12.67
N ASN A 385 -2.33 37.54 11.41
CA ASN A 385 -3.52 38.23 10.94
C ASN A 385 -4.78 37.38 11.18
N GLU A 386 -5.94 38.01 11.04
CA GLU A 386 -7.25 37.35 11.18
C GLU A 386 -7.42 36.16 10.23
N GLU A 387 -7.04 36.33 8.95
CA GLU A 387 -7.11 35.26 7.94
C GLU A 387 -6.17 34.08 8.24
N GLU A 388 -4.99 34.34 8.81
CA GLU A 388 -4.04 33.28 9.16
C GLU A 388 -4.57 32.46 10.34
N MET A 389 -4.99 33.16 11.42
CA MET A 389 -5.56 32.50 12.59
C MET A 389 -6.81 31.69 12.26
N ILE A 390 -7.69 32.19 11.39
CA ILE A 390 -8.92 31.47 11.05
C ILE A 390 -8.64 30.18 10.26
N GLU A 391 -7.70 30.18 9.32
CA GLU A 391 -7.32 28.97 8.57
C GLU A 391 -6.72 27.89 9.48
N MET A 392 -5.88 28.31 10.42
CA MET A 392 -5.31 27.40 11.41
C MET A 392 -6.39 26.82 12.35
N LEU A 393 -7.31 27.65 12.84
CA LEU A 393 -8.44 27.21 13.68
C LEU A 393 -9.39 26.28 12.92
N LYS A 394 -9.68 26.55 11.64
CA LYS A 394 -10.47 25.64 10.78
C LYS A 394 -9.82 24.26 10.72
N SER A 395 -8.50 24.20 10.54
CA SER A 395 -7.76 22.93 10.51
C SER A 395 -7.87 22.14 11.82
N ILE A 396 -7.78 22.83 12.97
CA ILE A 396 -7.97 22.22 14.29
C ILE A 396 -9.39 21.68 14.48
N LEU A 397 -10.41 22.44 14.06
CA LEU A 397 -11.82 22.04 14.18
C LEU A 397 -12.16 20.85 13.26
N ARG A 398 -11.58 20.77 12.06
CA ARG A 398 -11.69 19.58 11.19
C ARG A 398 -11.10 18.33 11.86
N MET A 399 -10.01 18.49 12.63
CA MET A 399 -9.44 17.38 13.43
C MET A 399 -10.35 16.94 14.58
N ASP A 400 -11.03 17.88 15.24
CA ASP A 400 -12.00 17.60 16.31
C ASP A 400 -13.22 16.82 15.78
N GLU A 401 -13.73 17.22 14.61
CA GLU A 401 -14.81 16.50 13.93
C GLU A 401 -14.41 15.06 13.57
N ASP A 402 -13.24 14.85 12.96
CA ASP A 402 -12.75 13.52 12.59
C ASP A 402 -12.54 12.62 13.82
N GLN A 403 -11.90 13.13 14.88
CA GLN A 403 -11.72 12.36 16.11
C GLN A 403 -13.06 12.02 16.78
N SER A 404 -14.02 12.96 16.78
CA SER A 404 -15.36 12.73 17.31
C SER A 404 -16.07 11.62 16.56
N ALA A 405 -16.03 11.65 15.22
CA ALA A 405 -16.61 10.62 14.36
C ALA A 405 -16.02 9.23 14.64
N ARG A 406 -14.69 9.11 14.72
CA ARG A 406 -14.01 7.84 15.05
C ARG A 406 -14.37 7.34 16.45
N ARG A 407 -14.39 8.24 17.45
CA ARG A 407 -14.77 7.90 18.83
C ARG A 407 -16.21 7.40 18.92
N VAL A 408 -17.13 8.02 18.19
CA VAL A 408 -18.55 7.61 18.11
C VAL A 408 -18.67 6.26 17.41
N ALA A 409 -17.97 6.05 16.30
CA ALA A 409 -17.96 4.76 15.61
C ALA A 409 -17.44 3.62 16.51
N GLN A 410 -16.36 3.87 17.25
CA GLN A 410 -15.80 2.88 18.17
C GLN A 410 -16.75 2.58 19.35
N LYS A 411 -17.33 3.63 19.96
CA LYS A 411 -18.22 3.47 21.13
C LYS A 411 -19.58 2.86 20.77
N TYR A 412 -20.22 3.32 19.70
CA TYR A 412 -21.61 2.96 19.38
C TYR A 412 -21.73 1.88 18.32
N LEU A 413 -20.86 1.86 17.30
CA LEU A 413 -20.89 0.85 16.23
C LEU A 413 -20.02 -0.37 16.54
N LYS A 414 -19.23 -0.35 17.64
CA LYS A 414 -18.31 -1.41 18.04
C LYS A 414 -17.33 -1.81 16.92
N ILE A 415 -16.96 -0.84 16.08
CA ILE A 415 -15.94 -1.02 15.03
C ILE A 415 -14.58 -0.70 15.65
N VAL A 416 -13.61 -1.60 15.52
CA VAL A 416 -12.23 -1.33 15.95
C VAL A 416 -11.55 -0.52 14.86
N ASP A 417 -11.35 0.77 15.14
CA ASP A 417 -10.51 1.62 14.30
C ASP A 417 -9.04 1.50 14.75
N LEU A 418 -8.21 0.87 13.91
CA LEU A 418 -6.77 0.73 14.14
C LEU A 418 -6.04 2.07 14.05
N ASP A 419 -6.65 3.05 13.38
CA ASP A 419 -6.09 4.38 13.17
C ASP A 419 -6.62 5.39 14.19
N TYR A 420 -7.26 4.93 15.27
CA TYR A 420 -7.72 5.81 16.34
C TYR A 420 -6.57 6.59 16.98
N TYR A 421 -6.78 7.90 17.16
CA TYR A 421 -5.84 8.79 17.81
C TYR A 421 -6.53 9.75 18.80
N GLU A 422 -5.77 10.19 19.79
CA GLU A 422 -6.14 11.27 20.70
C GLU A 422 -5.46 12.57 20.28
N PHE A 423 -6.24 13.60 19.94
CA PHE A 423 -5.73 14.90 19.52
C PHE A 423 -5.95 15.96 20.60
N GLU A 424 -4.90 16.73 20.90
CA GLU A 424 -4.96 17.89 21.77
C GLU A 424 -4.12 19.02 21.19
N THR A 425 -4.64 20.24 21.24
CA THR A 425 -4.00 21.40 20.63
C THR A 425 -3.44 22.35 21.68
N HIS A 426 -2.22 22.81 21.44
CA HIS A 426 -1.49 23.77 22.25
C HIS A 426 -1.02 24.93 21.39
N ILE A 427 -1.51 26.14 21.68
CA ILE A 427 -1.13 27.36 20.97
C ILE A 427 -0.25 28.19 21.89
N PHE A 428 0.94 28.57 21.46
CA PHE A 428 1.89 29.36 22.23
C PHE A 428 1.94 30.77 21.67
N PHE A 429 1.32 31.71 22.38
CA PHE A 429 1.38 33.13 22.06
C PHE A 429 2.64 33.73 22.67
N ASP A 430 3.52 34.23 21.81
CA ASP A 430 4.68 35.01 22.21
C ASP A 430 4.28 36.46 22.50
N ASP A 431 4.85 37.08 23.53
CA ASP A 431 4.58 38.47 23.93
C ASP A 431 3.06 38.79 24.08
N ALA A 432 2.37 38.03 24.92
CA ALA A 432 0.91 38.05 25.02
C ALA A 432 0.33 39.17 25.90
N PHE A 433 1.18 39.94 26.58
CA PHE A 433 0.78 40.94 27.57
C PHE A 433 1.34 42.31 27.22
N GLU A 434 0.52 43.33 27.41
CA GLU A 434 0.82 44.74 27.23
C GLU A 434 0.49 45.49 28.52
N ILE A 435 1.16 46.61 28.76
CA ILE A 435 0.86 47.48 29.90
C ILE A 435 -0.47 48.18 29.60
N SER A 436 -1.38 48.23 30.58
CA SER A 436 -2.68 48.86 30.39
C SER A 436 -2.56 50.37 30.25
N ASP A 437 -3.39 50.97 29.40
CA ASP A 437 -3.44 52.44 29.22
C ASP A 437 -3.96 53.16 30.48
N ASP A 438 -4.77 52.46 31.30
CA ASP A 438 -5.42 53.04 32.48
C ASP A 438 -4.56 52.94 33.76
N ASN A 439 -3.76 51.88 33.89
CA ASN A 439 -2.90 51.58 35.03
C ASN A 439 -1.53 51.06 34.56
N GLU A 440 -0.46 51.81 34.81
CA GLU A 440 0.91 51.42 34.45
C GLU A 440 1.40 50.13 35.15
N ASP A 441 0.75 49.74 36.26
CA ASP A 441 1.08 48.54 37.03
C ASP A 441 0.28 47.29 36.62
N GLU A 442 -0.71 47.41 35.73
CA GLU A 442 -1.55 46.29 35.28
C GLU A 442 -1.19 45.82 33.87
N ASN A 443 -0.83 44.53 33.75
CA ASN A 443 -0.61 43.89 32.45
C ASN A 443 -1.92 43.30 31.91
N VAL A 444 -2.35 43.77 30.75
CA VAL A 444 -3.55 43.31 30.03
C VAL A 444 -3.14 42.44 28.84
N VAL A 445 -4.02 41.54 28.41
CA VAL A 445 -3.76 40.75 27.20
C VAL A 445 -3.75 41.64 25.94
N ASN A 446 -2.83 41.35 25.04
CA ASN A 446 -2.67 42.10 23.79
C ASN A 446 -3.90 41.97 22.86
N GLN A 447 -3.93 42.78 21.81
CA GLN A 447 -5.02 42.76 20.81
C GLN A 447 -5.13 41.40 20.09
N PHE A 448 -4.01 40.73 19.82
CA PHE A 448 -3.99 39.44 19.11
C PHE A 448 -4.64 38.30 19.89
N VAL A 449 -4.47 38.27 21.21
CA VAL A 449 -5.14 37.30 22.08
C VAL A 449 -6.63 37.59 22.15
N LYS A 450 -7.05 38.86 22.17
CA LYS A 450 -8.46 39.24 22.06
C LYS A 450 -9.06 38.81 20.72
N LEU A 451 -8.32 39.00 19.63
CA LEU A 451 -8.70 38.56 18.29
C LEU A 451 -8.92 37.03 18.24
N LEU A 452 -7.98 36.24 18.76
CA LEU A 452 -8.12 34.77 18.83
C LEU A 452 -9.41 34.34 19.56
N VAL A 453 -9.74 34.99 20.68
CA VAL A 453 -10.94 34.66 21.45
C VAL A 453 -12.21 34.91 20.65
N ASN A 454 -12.24 35.97 19.84
CA ASN A 454 -13.38 36.31 18.99
C ASN A 454 -13.52 35.35 17.79
N LEU A 455 -12.39 35.04 17.13
CA LEU A 455 -12.37 34.18 15.94
C LEU A 455 -12.72 32.71 16.20
N MET A 456 -12.71 32.28 17.46
CA MET A 456 -13.04 30.90 17.84
C MET A 456 -14.47 30.52 17.42
N ASP A 457 -15.44 31.42 17.60
CA ASP A 457 -16.84 31.19 17.22
C ASP A 457 -17.03 31.22 15.69
N ASP A 458 -16.31 32.12 15.01
CA ASP A 458 -16.35 32.26 13.56
C ASP A 458 -15.75 31.02 12.86
N ALA A 459 -14.60 30.55 13.33
CA ALA A 459 -13.97 29.35 12.81
C ALA A 459 -14.86 28.10 12.99
N ALA A 460 -15.52 27.97 14.16
CA ALA A 460 -16.47 26.89 14.42
C ALA A 460 -17.66 26.92 13.47
N THR A 461 -18.20 28.11 13.22
CA THR A 461 -19.32 28.32 12.30
C THR A 461 -18.94 27.97 10.86
N HIS A 462 -17.72 28.32 10.43
CA HIS A 462 -17.21 27.98 9.11
C HIS A 462 -17.08 26.47 8.86
N VAL A 463 -16.54 25.71 9.83
CA VAL A 463 -16.30 24.27 9.66
C VAL A 463 -17.61 23.48 9.71
N HIS A 464 -18.46 23.75 10.70
CA HIS A 464 -19.71 23.02 10.89
C HIS A 464 -20.88 23.54 10.03
N GLN A 465 -20.65 24.58 9.22
CA GLN A 465 -21.64 25.21 8.34
C GLN A 465 -22.94 25.63 9.05
N THR A 466 -22.87 25.83 10.36
CA THR A 466 -24.00 26.13 11.26
C THR A 466 -23.50 27.08 12.32
N ASN A 467 -24.33 28.02 12.77
CA ASN A 467 -23.95 28.97 13.82
C ASN A 467 -23.71 28.22 15.15
N ILE A 468 -22.44 28.09 15.54
CA ILE A 468 -22.01 27.39 16.74
C ILE A 468 -21.27 28.38 17.62
N ARG A 469 -21.69 28.44 18.88
CA ARG A 469 -21.04 29.25 19.90
C ARG A 469 -20.26 28.36 20.86
N ILE A 470 -18.95 28.55 20.91
CA ILE A 470 -18.07 27.81 21.82
C ILE A 470 -18.16 28.43 23.21
N ARG A 471 -18.08 27.57 24.24
CA ARG A 471 -18.08 28.05 25.63
C ARG A 471 -16.82 28.89 25.88
N PRO A 472 -16.94 29.99 26.66
CA PRO A 472 -15.79 30.84 26.96
C PRO A 472 -14.67 30.05 27.66
N PRO A 473 -13.39 30.42 27.46
CA PRO A 473 -12.27 29.68 27.98
C PRO A 473 -12.19 29.74 29.51
N LYS A 474 -11.72 28.66 30.11
CA LYS A 474 -11.27 28.66 31.51
C LYS A 474 -9.90 29.32 31.59
N LYS A 475 -9.75 30.31 32.48
CA LYS A 475 -8.54 31.08 32.68
C LYS A 475 -7.75 30.52 33.87
N TYR A 476 -6.46 30.28 33.69
CA TYR A 476 -5.56 29.82 34.75
C TYR A 476 -4.31 30.69 34.80
N PRO A 477 -3.88 31.16 35.99
CA PRO A 477 -2.56 31.75 36.15
C PRO A 477 -1.49 30.67 35.96
N ALA A 478 -0.41 30.98 35.26
CA ALA A 478 0.69 30.06 35.02
C ALA A 478 2.04 30.72 35.37
N PRO A 479 3.09 29.95 35.75
CA PRO A 479 4.39 30.52 36.11
C PRO A 479 5.03 31.38 35.02
N TYR A 480 4.73 31.10 33.74
CA TYR A 480 5.24 31.82 32.57
C TYR A 480 4.30 32.94 32.08
N GLY A 481 3.17 33.19 32.74
CA GLY A 481 2.15 34.14 32.30
C GLY A 481 0.73 33.63 32.59
N GLY A 482 0.00 33.26 31.53
CA GLY A 482 -1.39 32.81 31.63
C GLY A 482 -1.68 31.59 30.76
N ARG A 483 -2.82 30.95 31.01
CA ARG A 483 -3.31 29.83 30.20
C ARG A 483 -4.83 29.92 30.01
N LEU A 484 -5.27 29.78 28.77
CA LEU A 484 -6.67 29.71 28.38
C LEU A 484 -6.98 28.30 27.89
N VAL A 485 -8.07 27.70 28.37
CA VAL A 485 -8.47 26.34 28.00
C VAL A 485 -9.89 26.34 27.47
N TRP A 486 -10.06 25.89 26.23
CA TRP A 486 -11.35 25.64 25.59
C TRP A 486 -11.60 24.13 25.50
N THR A 487 -12.88 23.76 25.48
CA THR A 487 -13.33 22.40 25.14
C THR A 487 -14.20 22.52 23.89
N LEU A 488 -13.76 21.89 22.81
CA LEU A 488 -14.44 21.91 21.52
C LEU A 488 -15.68 21.00 21.52
N PRO A 489 -16.58 21.13 20.53
CA PRO A 489 -17.79 20.30 20.42
C PRO A 489 -17.51 18.78 20.42
N GLY A 490 -16.45 18.32 19.75
CA GLY A 490 -15.97 16.93 19.73
C GLY A 490 -15.22 16.48 21.00
N LYS A 491 -15.27 17.30 22.05
CA LYS A 491 -14.63 17.09 23.37
C LYS A 491 -13.10 17.09 23.36
N THR A 492 -12.45 17.48 22.26
CA THR A 492 -11.01 17.77 22.29
C THR A 492 -10.76 19.10 23.00
N LYS A 493 -9.51 19.35 23.39
CA LYS A 493 -9.11 20.54 24.14
C LYS A 493 -8.17 21.39 23.30
N ILE A 494 -8.40 22.70 23.32
CA ILE A 494 -7.43 23.71 22.89
C ILE A 494 -6.90 24.41 24.13
N VAL A 495 -5.58 24.48 24.26
CA VAL A 495 -4.88 25.16 25.34
C VAL A 495 -4.02 26.28 24.74
N ALA A 496 -4.39 27.53 24.96
CA ALA A 496 -3.52 28.66 24.63
C ALA A 496 -2.64 29.01 25.83
N HIS A 497 -1.33 28.98 25.62
CA HIS A 497 -0.28 29.38 26.54
C HIS A 497 0.10 30.83 26.22
N LEU A 498 -0.20 31.73 27.15
CA LEU A 498 0.10 33.16 27.04
C LEU A 498 1.44 33.45 27.73
N LYS A 499 2.46 33.78 26.94
CA LYS A 499 3.81 34.05 27.45
C LYS A 499 3.97 35.50 27.85
N ASP A 500 4.50 35.71 29.04
CA ASP A 500 4.92 37.02 29.55
C ASP A 500 6.41 37.23 29.27
N LYS A 501 6.74 38.27 28.49
CA LYS A 501 8.11 38.61 28.10
C LYS A 501 9.02 38.93 29.28
N SER A 502 8.46 39.35 30.42
CA SER A 502 9.22 39.60 31.64
C SER A 502 9.67 38.30 32.33
N LYS A 503 8.93 37.20 32.13
CA LYS A 503 9.14 35.92 32.84
C LYS A 503 9.87 34.88 31.99
N ILE A 504 9.58 34.82 30.69
CA ILE A 504 10.15 33.83 29.78
C ILE A 504 10.73 34.48 28.53
N ARG A 505 11.73 33.82 27.93
CA ARG A 505 12.36 34.32 26.70
C ARG A 505 11.35 34.35 25.55
N HIS A 506 11.36 35.48 24.85
CA HIS A 506 10.61 35.69 23.61
C HIS A 506 11.36 35.09 22.40
N LYS A 507 10.69 35.01 21.25
CA LYS A 507 11.01 34.36 19.97
C LYS A 507 10.46 32.95 19.79
N LYS A 508 10.15 32.63 18.52
CA LYS A 508 9.61 31.33 18.06
C LYS A 508 10.37 30.12 18.61
N ARG A 509 11.71 30.13 18.53
CA ARG A 509 12.55 29.04 19.07
C ARG A 509 12.31 28.76 20.56
N TRP A 510 12.21 29.80 21.39
CA TRP A 510 11.99 29.61 22.83
C TRP A 510 10.57 29.14 23.14
N SER A 511 9.59 29.51 22.32
CA SER A 511 8.26 28.89 22.35
C SER A 511 8.33 27.40 21.99
N GLN A 512 9.20 27.01 21.03
CA GLN A 512 9.38 25.61 20.68
C GLN A 512 9.96 24.78 21.83
N VAL A 513 11.03 25.27 22.44
CA VAL A 513 11.63 24.66 23.62
C VAL A 513 10.60 24.54 24.75
N MET A 514 9.82 25.59 24.99
CA MET A 514 8.81 25.61 26.05
C MET A 514 7.76 24.50 25.87
N TYR A 515 7.22 24.29 24.67
CA TYR A 515 6.22 23.24 24.47
C TYR A 515 6.80 21.85 24.66
N MET A 516 8.04 21.62 24.23
CA MET A 516 8.69 20.32 24.40
C MET A 516 8.85 19.99 25.89
N TYR A 517 9.33 20.95 26.70
CA TYR A 517 9.43 20.78 28.15
C TYR A 517 8.07 20.66 28.84
N TYR A 518 7.06 21.41 28.40
CA TYR A 518 5.72 21.34 28.98
C TYR A 518 5.04 19.98 28.71
N LEU A 519 5.09 19.51 27.46
CA LEU A 519 4.40 18.28 27.05
C LEU A 519 5.16 17.01 27.46
N LEU A 520 6.47 16.98 27.23
CA LEU A 520 7.28 15.79 27.47
C LEU A 520 7.81 15.76 28.91
N GLY A 521 8.30 16.89 29.42
CA GLY A 521 8.81 16.99 30.78
C GLY A 521 7.70 17.01 31.83
N PHE A 522 6.90 18.08 31.85
CA PHE A 522 5.89 18.27 32.88
C PHE A 522 4.70 17.32 32.73
N LYS A 523 4.11 17.22 31.54
CA LYS A 523 2.87 16.45 31.35
C LYS A 523 3.09 14.94 31.29
N LEU A 524 4.25 14.45 30.86
CA LEU A 524 4.55 13.01 30.80
C LEU A 524 5.52 12.55 31.89
N MET A 525 6.71 13.16 31.99
CA MET A 525 7.77 12.66 32.89
C MET A 525 7.48 12.91 34.38
N ASP A 526 6.81 14.00 34.74
CA ASP A 526 6.46 14.31 36.13
C ASP A 526 5.32 13.45 36.69
N GLN A 527 4.63 12.68 35.84
CA GLN A 527 3.55 11.80 36.29
C GLN A 527 4.10 10.68 37.20
N PRO A 528 3.41 10.31 38.30
CA PRO A 528 3.81 9.24 39.22
C PRO A 528 3.51 7.85 38.62
N ILE A 529 4.11 7.55 37.47
CA ILE A 529 3.92 6.32 36.69
C ILE A 529 5.26 5.58 36.58
N SER A 530 5.23 4.25 36.47
CA SER A 530 6.41 3.41 36.23
C SER A 530 7.16 3.79 34.94
N VAL A 531 8.49 3.65 34.96
CA VAL A 531 9.38 4.00 33.83
C VAL A 531 9.00 3.25 32.54
N ASP A 532 8.76 1.94 32.61
CA ASP A 532 8.39 1.11 31.45
C ASP A 532 7.14 1.63 30.73
N ARG A 533 6.14 2.08 31.51
CA ARG A 533 4.89 2.62 31.00
C ARG A 533 5.08 4.03 30.40
N LYS A 534 5.96 4.85 30.99
CA LYS A 534 6.33 6.15 30.41
C LYS A 534 7.00 5.98 29.05
N GLU A 535 7.84 4.97 28.89
CA GLU A 535 8.50 4.69 27.61
C GLU A 535 7.50 4.31 26.52
N VAL A 536 6.55 3.42 26.81
CA VAL A 536 5.49 3.03 25.86
C VAL A 536 4.61 4.23 25.48
N ILE A 537 4.26 5.08 26.45
CA ILE A 537 3.49 6.29 26.16
C ILE A 537 4.32 7.26 25.30
N ALA A 538 5.61 7.45 25.61
CA ALA A 538 6.50 8.32 24.84
C ALA A 538 6.70 7.84 23.40
N GLU A 539 6.69 6.53 23.17
CA GLU A 539 6.77 5.93 21.83
C GLU A 539 5.51 6.18 20.99
N ASN A 540 4.33 6.13 21.63
CA ASN A 540 3.03 6.39 20.99
C ASN A 540 2.58 7.86 21.05
N THR A 541 3.42 8.76 21.57
CA THR A 541 3.17 10.20 21.62
C THR A 541 3.90 10.91 20.50
N PHE A 542 3.17 11.73 19.76
CA PHE A 542 3.69 12.52 18.64
C PHE A 542 3.39 14.01 18.85
N LEU A 543 4.36 14.86 18.51
CA LEU A 543 4.24 16.31 18.53
C LEU A 543 4.13 16.81 17.09
N LEU A 544 2.98 17.36 16.73
CA LEU A 544 2.74 17.97 15.42
C LEU A 544 3.04 19.46 15.52
N THR A 545 4.16 19.91 14.96
CA THR A 545 4.53 21.33 14.94
C THR A 545 3.87 22.03 13.76
N LEU A 546 3.26 23.18 14.05
CA LEU A 546 2.49 23.98 13.10
C LEU A 546 2.90 25.46 13.19
N ASP A 547 2.85 26.16 12.06
CA ASP A 547 2.87 27.62 12.00
C ASP A 547 1.43 28.16 11.99
N GLY A 548 1.27 29.47 12.27
CA GLY A 548 -0.02 30.12 12.44
C GLY A 548 -0.86 30.26 11.16
N ASP A 549 -0.31 29.93 9.99
CA ASP A 549 -0.88 30.08 8.65
C ASP A 549 -1.12 28.75 7.92
N ILE A 550 -0.92 27.61 8.59
CA ILE A 550 -1.00 26.29 7.95
C ILE A 550 -2.44 25.78 7.90
N ASP A 551 -2.93 25.54 6.67
CA ASP A 551 -4.15 24.77 6.41
C ASP A 551 -3.84 23.28 6.18
N PHE A 552 -4.51 22.40 6.90
CA PHE A 552 -4.33 20.95 6.75
C PHE A 552 -5.62 20.15 7.01
N THR A 553 -5.58 18.88 6.61
CA THR A 553 -6.70 17.95 6.72
C THR A 553 -6.33 16.71 7.56
N PRO A 554 -7.31 16.02 8.19
CA PRO A 554 -7.05 14.82 8.97
C PRO A 554 -6.33 13.71 8.18
N SER A 555 -6.62 13.58 6.89
CA SER A 555 -5.96 12.61 6.02
C SER A 555 -4.45 12.87 5.86
N ALA A 556 -4.03 14.14 5.86
CA ALA A 556 -2.61 14.50 5.80
C ALA A 556 -1.87 14.15 7.10
N VAL A 557 -2.52 14.33 8.26
CA VAL A 557 -1.95 13.95 9.56
C VAL A 557 -1.84 12.43 9.66
N ALA A 558 -2.86 11.68 9.23
CA ALA A 558 -2.84 10.22 9.19
C ALA A 558 -1.66 9.68 8.36
N LEU A 559 -1.37 10.28 7.20
CA LEU A 559 -0.21 9.93 6.38
C LEU A 559 1.13 10.08 7.10
N LEU A 560 1.30 11.14 7.89
CA LEU A 560 2.52 11.36 8.67
C LEU A 560 2.65 10.30 9.78
N ILE A 561 1.54 9.98 10.45
CA ILE A 561 1.51 8.95 11.48
C ILE A 561 1.87 7.58 10.89
N ASP A 562 1.31 7.22 9.74
CA ASP A 562 1.61 5.95 9.05
C ASP A 562 3.11 5.81 8.76
N LEU A 563 3.75 6.88 8.29
CA LEU A 563 5.19 6.91 8.03
C LEU A 563 6.02 6.70 9.30
N VAL A 564 5.64 7.36 10.40
CA VAL A 564 6.35 7.25 11.67
C VAL A 564 6.07 5.90 12.34
N LYS A 565 4.85 5.37 12.31
CA LYS A 565 4.51 4.04 12.85
C LYS A 565 5.26 2.91 12.13
N LYS A 566 5.52 3.05 10.84
CA LYS A 566 6.24 2.05 10.04
C LYS A 566 7.69 1.84 10.48
N ASN A 567 8.38 2.89 10.95
CA ASN A 567 9.78 2.81 11.35
C ASN A 567 9.95 3.33 12.78
N THR A 568 10.16 2.42 13.72
CA THR A 568 10.44 2.72 15.14
C THR A 568 11.76 3.47 15.36
N ASN A 569 12.62 3.61 14.34
CA ASN A 569 13.82 4.44 14.43
C ASN A 569 13.66 5.83 13.79
N LEU A 570 12.50 6.13 13.18
CA LEU A 570 12.23 7.45 12.60
C LEU A 570 11.86 8.46 13.69
N GLY A 571 12.70 9.48 13.89
CA GLY A 571 12.48 10.50 14.92
C GLY A 571 11.50 11.62 14.53
N ALA A 572 11.44 11.97 13.24
CA ALA A 572 10.55 13.00 12.73
C ALA A 572 10.14 12.74 11.27
N ALA A 573 8.95 13.18 10.89
CA ALA A 573 8.45 13.18 9.52
C ALA A 573 7.91 14.57 9.18
N CYS A 574 8.25 15.09 8.00
CA CYS A 574 7.82 16.41 7.56
C CYS A 574 6.90 16.31 6.34
N GLY A 575 5.77 16.99 6.37
CA GLY A 575 4.87 17.09 5.23
C GLY A 575 5.36 18.08 4.18
N ARG A 576 4.88 17.90 2.95
CA ARG A 576 5.11 18.87 1.87
C ARG A 576 4.07 19.97 1.94
N ILE A 577 4.55 21.21 2.01
CA ILE A 577 3.71 22.41 1.96
C ILE A 577 3.77 22.97 0.56
N HIS A 578 2.66 23.54 0.10
CA HIS A 578 2.59 24.26 -1.16
C HIS A 578 1.68 25.48 -1.00
N PRO A 579 2.00 26.60 -1.66
CA PRO A 579 1.16 27.79 -1.62
C PRO A 579 -0.16 27.54 -2.35
N VAL A 580 -1.22 28.18 -1.87
CA VAL A 580 -2.56 28.13 -2.48
C VAL A 580 -2.81 29.41 -3.27
N GLY A 581 -3.35 29.28 -4.48
CA GLY A 581 -3.80 30.38 -5.32
C GLY A 581 -3.54 30.16 -6.82
N SER A 582 -3.73 31.19 -7.64
CA SER A 582 -3.58 31.14 -9.10
C SER A 582 -2.55 32.13 -9.64
N GLY A 583 -1.73 31.71 -10.61
CA GLY A 583 -0.81 32.61 -11.33
C GLY A 583 0.55 31.99 -11.62
N LEU A 584 1.37 32.68 -12.41
CA LEU A 584 2.72 32.22 -12.76
C LEU A 584 3.68 32.26 -11.55
N MET A 585 3.54 33.28 -10.69
CA MET A 585 4.34 33.41 -9.48
C MET A 585 4.10 32.23 -8.51
N ILE A 586 2.84 31.84 -8.31
CA ILE A 586 2.50 30.73 -7.44
C ILE A 586 3.04 29.40 -7.98
N ARG A 587 3.00 29.18 -9.31
CA ARG A 587 3.64 28.01 -9.93
C ARG A 587 5.15 27.98 -9.71
N TYR A 588 5.81 29.13 -9.79
CA TYR A 588 7.24 29.26 -9.48
C TYR A 588 7.51 28.95 -8.01
N GLN A 589 6.72 29.52 -7.09
CA GLN A 589 6.82 29.20 -5.67
C GLN A 589 6.58 27.71 -5.40
N MET A 590 5.56 27.09 -6.00
CA MET A 590 5.32 25.65 -5.86
C MET A 590 6.53 24.81 -6.27
N PHE A 591 7.26 25.23 -7.32
CA PHE A 591 8.49 24.58 -7.75
C PHE A 591 9.64 24.80 -6.73
N GLU A 592 9.82 26.03 -6.25
CA GLU A 592 10.81 26.37 -5.22
C GLU A 592 10.57 25.57 -3.92
N TYR A 593 9.33 25.54 -3.41
CA TYR A 593 8.95 24.73 -2.26
C TYR A 593 9.18 23.22 -2.49
N ALA A 594 8.95 22.72 -3.72
CA ALA A 594 9.23 21.33 -4.06
C ALA A 594 10.72 21.01 -4.00
N ILE A 595 11.55 21.89 -4.57
CA ILE A 595 13.02 21.76 -4.53
C ILE A 595 13.52 21.83 -3.10
N GLY A 596 13.05 22.79 -2.30
CA GLY A 596 13.42 22.90 -0.89
C GLY A 596 13.05 21.63 -0.11
N HIS A 597 11.85 21.09 -0.36
CA HIS A 597 11.40 19.87 0.29
C HIS A 597 12.21 18.63 -0.10
N TRP A 598 12.56 18.45 -1.38
CA TRP A 598 13.26 17.25 -1.84
C TRP A 598 14.79 17.31 -1.72
N LEU A 599 15.40 18.46 -2.00
CA LEU A 599 16.85 18.60 -2.06
C LEU A 599 17.40 19.24 -0.79
N GLN A 600 16.83 20.37 -0.35
CA GLN A 600 17.38 21.10 0.81
C GLN A 600 17.16 20.32 2.10
N LYS A 601 15.94 19.83 2.39
CA LYS A 601 15.67 19.03 3.60
C LYS A 601 16.48 17.72 3.64
N SER A 602 16.67 17.06 2.50
CA SER A 602 17.51 15.86 2.40
C SER A 602 18.98 16.17 2.69
N THR A 603 19.48 17.31 2.23
CA THR A 603 20.86 17.77 2.49
C THR A 603 21.03 18.16 3.96
N GLU A 604 20.08 18.90 4.52
CA GLU A 604 20.00 19.26 5.94
C GLU A 604 20.03 18.03 6.86
N HIS A 605 19.27 16.99 6.50
CA HIS A 605 19.31 15.70 7.19
C HIS A 605 20.72 15.08 7.17
N MET A 606 21.44 15.17 6.05
CA MET A 606 22.81 14.64 5.95
C MET A 606 23.84 15.45 6.75
N ILE A 607 23.62 16.75 6.91
CA ILE A 607 24.47 17.63 7.73
C ILE A 607 24.11 17.53 9.23
N GLY A 608 23.02 16.82 9.57
CA GLY A 608 22.56 16.62 10.94
C GLY A 608 21.90 17.87 11.55
N CYS A 609 21.33 18.74 10.71
CA CYS A 609 20.63 19.96 11.11
C CYS A 609 19.39 20.10 10.23
N VAL A 610 18.22 19.66 10.70
CA VAL A 610 16.96 19.89 9.98
C VAL A 610 16.36 21.19 10.47
N LEU A 611 16.70 22.28 9.78
CA LEU A 611 16.35 23.66 10.16
C LEU A 611 14.88 23.94 9.92
N CYS A 612 14.32 23.35 8.86
CA CYS A 612 12.96 23.62 8.39
C CYS A 612 11.93 22.56 8.84
N SER A 613 12.21 21.79 9.89
CA SER A 613 11.23 20.86 10.50
C SER A 613 10.49 21.45 11.70
N PRO A 614 11.11 22.21 12.62
CA PRO A 614 10.39 22.85 13.71
C PRO A 614 9.68 24.12 13.19
N GLY A 615 8.38 24.02 12.89
CA GLY A 615 7.54 25.14 12.42
C GLY A 615 6.68 24.77 11.22
N CYS A 616 7.26 24.09 10.23
CA CYS A 616 6.49 23.50 9.14
C CYS A 616 5.67 22.30 9.64
N PHE A 617 4.53 21.99 8.99
CA PHE A 617 3.68 20.80 9.20
C PHE A 617 4.50 19.50 9.34
N SER A 618 4.95 19.21 10.55
CA SER A 618 5.96 18.17 10.86
C SER A 618 5.61 17.46 12.14
N LEU A 619 5.79 16.15 12.14
CA LEU A 619 5.46 15.25 13.24
C LEU A 619 6.74 14.70 13.86
N PHE A 620 6.96 14.97 15.14
CA PHE A 620 8.09 14.46 15.92
C PHE A 620 7.62 13.36 16.87
N ARG A 621 8.42 12.29 17.04
CA ARG A 621 8.14 11.28 18.06
C ARG A 621 8.66 11.73 19.42
N GLY A 622 7.82 11.61 20.45
CA GLY A 622 8.16 11.95 21.84
C GLY A 622 9.42 11.23 22.32
N LYS A 623 9.51 9.90 22.12
CA LYS A 623 10.69 9.10 22.45
C LYS A 623 11.99 9.63 21.82
N ALA A 624 11.95 10.10 20.57
CA ALA A 624 13.13 10.62 19.89
C ALA A 624 13.56 12.01 20.41
N LEU A 625 12.60 12.83 20.85
CA LEU A 625 12.90 14.12 21.47
C LEU A 625 13.43 13.97 22.90
N MET A 626 13.05 12.92 23.61
CA MET A 626 13.55 12.61 24.96
C MET A 626 14.90 11.87 24.96
N ASP A 627 15.44 11.55 23.79
CA ASP A 627 16.72 10.88 23.68
C ASP A 627 17.88 11.77 24.21
N ASP A 628 18.99 11.13 24.54
CA ASP A 628 20.09 11.77 25.24
C ASP A 628 20.61 13.00 24.49
N ASN A 629 20.77 14.11 25.22
CA ASN A 629 21.29 15.39 24.72
C ASN A 629 20.46 16.11 23.64
N VAL A 630 19.31 15.59 23.20
CA VAL A 630 18.48 16.26 22.18
C VAL A 630 17.93 17.58 22.72
N MET A 631 17.20 17.53 23.84
CA MET A 631 16.63 18.72 24.48
C MET A 631 17.71 19.72 24.93
N ALA A 632 18.85 19.21 25.41
CA ALA A 632 19.99 20.05 25.79
C ALA A 632 20.51 20.86 24.59
N LYS A 633 20.63 20.22 23.41
CA LYS A 633 21.04 20.90 22.17
C LYS A 633 20.06 22.02 21.79
N TYR A 634 18.75 21.78 21.85
CA TYR A 634 17.74 22.81 21.56
C TYR A 634 17.83 24.03 22.50
N THR A 635 18.17 23.82 23.77
CA THR A 635 18.32 24.91 24.76
C THR A 635 19.63 25.70 24.67
N THR A 636 20.58 25.26 23.85
CA THR A 636 21.92 25.86 23.76
C THR A 636 21.84 27.27 23.19
N LYS A 637 22.33 28.27 23.92
CA LYS A 637 22.35 29.66 23.43
C LYS A 637 23.26 29.80 22.21
N SER A 638 22.78 30.49 21.18
CA SER A 638 23.58 30.81 20.00
C SER A 638 24.66 31.82 20.37
N SER A 639 25.92 31.39 20.35
CA SER A 639 27.11 32.21 20.62
C SER A 639 28.10 32.24 19.47
N GLN A 640 28.04 31.24 18.58
CA GLN A 640 28.90 31.12 17.40
C GLN A 640 28.09 31.43 16.14
N ALA A 641 28.73 31.94 15.08
CA ALA A 641 28.08 32.20 13.80
C ALA A 641 27.33 30.97 13.24
N ARG A 642 27.93 29.78 13.37
CA ARG A 642 27.28 28.52 13.00
C ARG A 642 25.99 28.27 13.79
N HIS A 643 25.95 28.61 15.08
CA HIS A 643 24.75 28.42 15.90
C HIS A 643 23.61 29.36 15.49
N TYR A 644 23.94 30.58 15.06
CA TYR A 644 22.94 31.50 14.52
C TYR A 644 22.35 31.02 13.19
N VAL A 645 23.12 30.29 12.38
CA VAL A 645 22.59 29.68 11.14
C VAL A 645 21.85 28.37 11.44
N GLN A 646 22.25 27.65 12.49
CA GLN A 646 21.74 26.31 12.78
C GLN A 646 20.56 26.27 13.75
N TYR A 647 20.36 27.30 14.57
CA TYR A 647 19.40 27.25 15.67
C TYR A 647 18.45 28.44 15.74
N ASP A 648 18.78 29.59 15.13
CA ASP A 648 17.96 30.81 15.11
C ASP A 648 17.59 31.17 13.66
#